data_AF-H3GKN3-F1
#
_entry.id   AF-H3GKN3-F1
#
_cell.length_a   1.000
_cell.length_b   1.000
_cell.length_c   1.000
_cell.angle_alpha   90.00
_cell.angle_beta   90.00
_cell.angle_gamma   90.00
#
_symmetry.space_group_name_H-M   'P 1'
#
loop_
_entity.id
_entity.type
_entity.pdbx_description
1 polymer ?
#
loop_
_entity_poly.entity_id
_entity_poly.type
_entity_poly.pdbx_seq_one_letter_code
_entity_poly.pdbx_strand_id
1 'polypeptide(L)'
;MTGRRFVDIGANLTSGQFCRDLPQVLRRAKQSGIDTIVITGTSVVESRRAVQLASHQTSASGVALFATVGVHPHDAKSFDERSTIAEMRAVIAGKDGGLVVAVGECGLDFNRDYSPREAQVRAFRAQVALACELKMPLFVHEREAHEALVEVLQPFVANGILPQTVVHCFTGTEDEMKRYLAMGFSIGLTGFVCMEPRGLAVRNMVHRIPLDRLMIETDAPFMYPYSGGRQKKKARCEPKDIAAVVQTLAGCYGITEDEVAHVTTDNAMKFFQLGDRHEASAGEEKAAPPSVPPKAQEEVEGAVVLDGGDGEGGGQLLRVATALSALMHCAVRVHSIRANRKAPGLRNQHLSTIELVAALSAGGILSGAQLNSTDLTFDARSAFLAAGNKGGPFNAASRTGGSISLMLQGALPVLAFRDSSTQLSLRGGTHVGFSPTIDFMQVPLRSLLAQFGLAYDVEVSKRMFSPGGGPSGQVRVSTNPIEGEKALQAINLTEPSAVVHRAFIRVTVFGSSANENMAYHYAGALKTVVGKEFRSGEGTEPLTIEEDCVVETTTATHQKKTRFKGKAPKEKTAVSALVVLETVTGGIISIDRTANVNESTASILADQISSKLSEYLQSGTCVDEHLADNAVVFMALAQGTSRLRVPCRAHRTSKHLETALEIAARLTGATYRLHEEETSAVVEVDGPGELAVSSQRKSDGMSSRAGRVSLQWSIPQLEGKPPSARGGHSAVLAGTHLLIFGGHFFGSAGGFVYLNDLHRLDLGTSTWAEVIFPKEQPRRRQEMDSGEIGPPLVLPAPRYGHSALLLNGGERMFVFGGRGARGEAFRDMFFFDLGAMAWLQVQWTTDCPVGRFGHAAASVDDEKMYVFGGWDGKKSMNDLWSFDSTTFTWRRPKCSGKPPTPRQNLSMVDLSSNGEGGPPSLLLHGGYTVMPDTLPVYNKDVYVFDASTMAWSRPRLVGEYPLGTFGQSMNLAGAGSGAELAVMLGGWSGTERTPLFMGDKQVRELVRLEDREQRLASGSNQREEKRRKREHKKQHERDLRGASSYARVLDVQKMEWHRVAAHGVAVANRYGHTSTLVGPHLFLFGGWDGNRALNQLV
;
A
#
# COMPACT_ATOMS: atom_id res chain seq x y z
N MET A 1 10.59 21.47 50.59
CA MET A 1 10.47 20.40 49.57
C MET A 1 10.83 19.11 50.26
N THR A 2 9.83 18.29 50.60
CA THR A 2 10.02 17.01 51.32
C THR A 2 10.60 15.97 50.35
N GLY A 3 11.75 15.38 50.69
CA GLY A 3 12.55 14.50 49.83
C GLY A 3 12.04 13.06 49.72
N ARG A 4 10.76 12.88 49.34
CA ARG A 4 10.15 11.55 49.14
C ARG A 4 10.63 10.92 47.84
N ARG A 5 10.98 9.63 47.91
CA ARG A 5 11.34 8.81 46.75
C ARG A 5 10.26 7.75 46.52
N PHE A 6 9.86 7.57 45.27
CA PHE A 6 8.86 6.59 44.87
C PHE A 6 9.37 5.72 43.72
N VAL A 7 8.93 4.45 43.72
CA VAL A 7 9.00 3.53 42.59
C VAL A 7 7.58 3.28 42.10
N ASP A 8 7.29 3.65 40.86
CA ASP A 8 6.05 3.27 40.19
C ASP A 8 6.26 1.90 39.52
N ILE A 9 5.65 0.84 40.08
CA ILE A 9 5.92 -0.54 39.62
C ILE A 9 5.22 -0.90 38.30
N GLY A 10 4.36 -0.03 37.76
CA GLY A 10 3.59 -0.32 36.56
C GLY A 10 3.02 0.94 35.91
N ALA A 11 3.62 1.35 34.78
CA ALA A 11 3.08 2.40 33.92
C ALA A 11 3.21 2.04 32.43
N ASN A 12 2.12 2.21 31.68
CA ASN A 12 2.07 1.98 30.23
C ASN A 12 2.63 3.20 29.46
N LEU A 13 3.90 3.55 29.69
CA LEU A 13 4.53 4.73 29.08
C LEU A 13 4.70 4.64 27.55
N THR A 14 4.62 3.43 26.97
CA THR A 14 4.55 3.24 25.51
C THR A 14 3.17 3.53 24.93
N SER A 15 2.17 3.82 25.77
CA SER A 15 0.84 4.21 25.33
C SER A 15 0.89 5.46 24.46
N GLY A 16 0.14 5.44 23.35
CA GLY A 16 -0.01 6.59 22.43
C GLY A 16 -0.48 7.88 23.10
N GLN A 17 -1.05 7.79 24.31
CA GLN A 17 -1.44 8.95 25.10
C GLN A 17 -0.24 9.79 25.58
N PHE A 18 0.98 9.26 25.63
CA PHE A 18 2.17 9.98 26.08
C PHE A 18 3.13 10.42 24.96
N CYS A 19 2.93 9.99 23.71
CA CYS A 19 3.88 10.23 22.61
C CYS A 19 4.30 11.69 22.41
N ARG A 20 3.41 12.65 22.68
CA ARG A 20 3.65 14.08 22.43
C ARG A 20 4.37 14.80 23.56
N ASP A 21 4.30 14.27 24.78
CA ASP A 21 4.77 14.99 25.97
C ASP A 21 5.49 14.11 26.99
N LEU A 22 5.95 12.92 26.59
CA LEU A 22 6.65 11.98 27.47
C LEU A 22 7.84 12.61 28.23
N PRO A 23 8.73 13.42 27.61
CA PRO A 23 9.79 14.11 28.36
C PRO A 23 9.25 15.08 29.42
N GLN A 24 8.10 15.73 29.18
CA GLN A 24 7.44 16.59 30.15
C GLN A 24 6.77 15.76 31.26
N VAL A 25 6.18 14.60 30.92
CA VAL A 25 5.59 13.66 31.87
C VAL A 25 6.66 13.13 32.83
N LEU A 26 7.81 12.70 32.32
CA LEU A 26 8.92 12.21 33.14
C LEU A 26 9.51 13.32 34.03
N ARG A 27 9.63 14.55 33.53
CA ARG A 27 10.04 15.69 34.37
C ARG A 27 9.06 15.97 35.50
N ARG A 28 7.75 15.93 35.24
CA ARG A 28 6.73 16.07 36.28
C ARG A 28 6.78 14.92 37.28
N ALA A 29 7.01 13.69 36.81
CA ALA A 29 7.20 12.52 37.67
C ALA A 29 8.38 12.73 38.62
N LYS A 30 9.54 13.17 38.10
CA LYS A 30 10.73 13.48 38.91
C LYS A 30 10.47 14.58 39.94
N GLN A 31 9.77 15.65 39.54
CA GLN A 31 9.40 16.76 40.43
C GLN A 31 8.47 16.31 41.57
N SER A 32 7.68 15.25 41.35
CA SER A 32 6.83 14.62 42.36
C SER A 32 7.55 13.56 43.21
N GLY A 33 8.86 13.40 43.06
CA GLY A 33 9.67 12.46 43.86
C GLY A 33 9.74 11.04 43.29
N ILE A 34 9.34 10.81 42.05
CA ILE A 34 9.46 9.49 41.40
C ILE A 34 10.85 9.36 40.83
N ASP A 35 11.61 8.41 41.37
CA ASP A 35 12.99 8.14 40.95
C ASP A 35 13.07 6.94 40.03
N THR A 36 12.07 6.06 40.04
CA THR A 36 12.06 4.86 39.19
C THR A 36 10.66 4.53 38.68
N ILE A 37 10.57 4.13 37.42
CA ILE A 37 9.33 3.66 36.79
C ILE A 37 9.61 2.34 36.07
N VAL A 38 8.77 1.34 36.31
CA VAL A 38 8.75 0.10 35.55
C VAL A 38 7.67 0.18 34.47
N ILE A 39 8.10 0.11 33.21
CA ILE A 39 7.26 0.23 32.03
C ILE A 39 6.64 -1.13 31.71
N THR A 40 5.31 -1.17 31.65
CA THR A 40 4.57 -2.42 31.47
C THR A 40 4.63 -2.89 30.01
N GLY A 41 5.23 -4.06 29.79
CA GLY A 41 5.19 -4.77 28.51
C GLY A 41 3.93 -5.63 28.39
N THR A 42 3.06 -5.33 27.43
CA THR A 42 1.76 -6.02 27.24
C THR A 42 1.72 -6.96 26.03
N SER A 43 2.73 -6.89 25.17
CA SER A 43 2.99 -7.83 24.07
C SER A 43 4.49 -7.89 23.79
N VAL A 44 4.97 -8.84 22.97
CA VAL A 44 6.40 -8.89 22.59
C VAL A 44 6.84 -7.58 21.91
N VAL A 45 5.99 -6.99 21.07
CA VAL A 45 6.29 -5.74 20.36
C VAL A 45 6.35 -4.58 21.34
N GLU A 46 5.37 -4.46 22.23
CA GLU A 46 5.35 -3.41 23.26
C GLU A 46 6.49 -3.58 24.27
N SER A 47 6.85 -4.82 24.59
CA SER A 47 7.98 -5.13 25.46
C SER A 47 9.31 -4.66 24.85
N ARG A 48 9.52 -4.84 23.54
CA ARG A 48 10.70 -4.28 22.85
C ARG A 48 10.73 -2.75 22.92
N ARG A 49 9.58 -2.10 22.73
CA ARG A 49 9.45 -0.64 22.82
C ARG A 49 9.71 -0.14 24.24
N ALA A 50 9.20 -0.84 25.26
CA ALA A 50 9.42 -0.52 26.66
C ALA A 50 10.91 -0.59 27.01
N VAL A 51 11.62 -1.63 26.57
CA VAL A 51 13.08 -1.77 26.76
C VAL A 51 13.86 -0.68 26.03
N GLN A 52 13.50 -0.37 24.78
CA GLN A 52 14.12 0.75 24.03
C GLN A 52 13.87 2.10 24.70
N LEU A 53 12.67 2.33 25.21
CA LEU A 53 12.33 3.56 25.91
C LEU A 53 13.16 3.68 27.20
N ALA A 54 13.30 2.57 27.94
CA ALA A 54 14.12 2.50 29.13
C ALA A 54 15.61 2.80 28.85
N SER A 55 16.15 2.30 27.73
CA SER A 55 17.55 2.52 27.37
C SER A 55 17.84 3.97 26.92
N HIS A 56 16.90 4.63 26.24
CA HIS A 56 17.12 5.97 25.68
C HIS A 56 16.85 7.15 26.63
N GLN A 57 15.93 7.01 27.60
CA GLN A 57 15.41 8.16 28.36
C GLN A 57 15.91 8.27 29.81
N THR A 58 16.65 7.28 30.31
CA THR A 58 17.17 7.27 31.68
C THR A 58 18.13 8.44 31.94
N SER A 59 18.99 8.79 30.97
CA SER A 59 19.98 9.87 31.12
C SER A 59 19.41 11.29 31.00
N ALA A 60 18.27 11.47 30.32
CA ALA A 60 17.73 12.80 29.99
C ALA A 60 16.69 13.32 30.99
N SER A 61 16.03 12.42 31.73
CA SER A 61 14.90 12.77 32.60
C SER A 61 15.21 12.74 34.10
N GLY A 62 16.30 12.07 34.50
CA GLY A 62 16.66 11.85 35.90
C GLY A 62 15.78 10.83 36.63
N VAL A 63 14.91 10.11 35.90
CA VAL A 63 14.11 8.98 36.38
C VAL A 63 14.68 7.70 35.79
N ALA A 64 14.99 6.71 36.62
CA ALA A 64 15.42 5.39 36.15
C ALA A 64 14.23 4.64 35.55
N LEU A 65 14.40 4.09 34.34
CA LEU A 65 13.36 3.36 33.65
C LEU A 65 13.76 1.89 33.50
N PHE A 66 12.84 1.00 33.84
CA PHE A 66 12.96 -0.45 33.63
C PHE A 66 11.74 -0.95 32.87
N ALA A 67 11.75 -2.21 32.43
CA ALA A 67 10.63 -2.78 31.69
C ALA A 67 10.25 -4.18 32.20
N THR A 68 8.99 -4.54 32.01
CA THR A 68 8.54 -5.93 32.07
C THR A 68 8.42 -6.49 30.64
N VAL A 69 8.52 -7.82 30.49
CA VAL A 69 8.32 -8.50 29.19
C VAL A 69 7.21 -9.54 29.32
N GLY A 70 6.11 -9.35 28.59
CA GLY A 70 4.91 -10.19 28.74
C GLY A 70 3.94 -10.09 27.58
N VAL A 71 2.94 -10.98 27.62
CA VAL A 71 1.73 -10.93 26.78
C VAL A 71 0.50 -10.89 27.69
N HIS A 72 -0.21 -9.78 27.62
CA HIS A 72 -1.41 -9.48 28.39
C HIS A 72 -2.55 -10.48 28.05
N PRO A 73 -3.40 -10.90 29.02
CA PRO A 73 -4.48 -11.87 28.79
C PRO A 73 -5.41 -11.54 27.60
N HIS A 74 -5.71 -10.26 27.39
CA HIS A 74 -6.47 -9.80 26.22
C HIS A 74 -5.92 -10.22 24.85
N ASP A 75 -4.61 -10.44 24.73
CA ASP A 75 -3.92 -10.80 23.48
C ASP A 75 -3.55 -12.29 23.41
N ALA A 76 -3.98 -13.09 24.39
CA ALA A 76 -3.68 -14.52 24.47
C ALA A 76 -4.19 -15.34 23.27
N LYS A 77 -5.20 -14.87 22.53
CA LYS A 77 -5.69 -15.53 21.29
C LYS A 77 -4.65 -15.57 20.16
N SER A 78 -3.69 -14.65 20.16
CA SER A 78 -2.58 -14.58 19.21
C SER A 78 -1.28 -15.19 19.76
N PHE A 79 -1.33 -15.75 20.97
CA PHE A 79 -0.16 -16.34 21.61
C PHE A 79 0.15 -17.71 20.99
N ASP A 80 1.33 -17.82 20.37
CA ASP A 80 1.91 -19.10 19.97
C ASP A 80 3.05 -19.46 20.93
N GLU A 81 2.90 -20.55 21.67
CA GLU A 81 3.78 -20.91 22.78
C GLU A 81 5.25 -21.00 22.36
N ARG A 82 5.53 -21.60 21.20
CA ARG A 82 6.92 -21.81 20.75
C ARG A 82 7.57 -20.50 20.31
N SER A 83 6.94 -19.77 19.40
CA SER A 83 7.53 -18.57 18.83
C SER A 83 7.50 -17.40 19.81
N THR A 84 6.40 -17.20 20.53
CA THR A 84 6.22 -16.06 21.43
C THR A 84 7.18 -16.14 22.62
N ILE A 85 7.31 -17.31 23.26
CA ILE A 85 8.26 -17.51 24.36
C ILE A 85 9.71 -17.36 23.86
N ALA A 86 10.03 -17.86 22.67
CA ALA A 86 11.36 -17.68 22.08
C ALA A 86 11.68 -16.20 21.84
N GLU A 87 10.71 -15.41 21.40
CA GLU A 87 10.90 -13.97 21.22
C GLU A 87 11.00 -13.21 22.54
N MET A 88 10.17 -13.53 23.55
CA MET A 88 10.29 -12.95 24.90
C MET A 88 11.68 -13.23 25.48
N ARG A 89 12.16 -14.46 25.35
CA ARG A 89 13.53 -14.85 25.76
C ARG A 89 14.59 -14.06 24.99
N ALA A 90 14.41 -13.84 23.69
CA ALA A 90 15.34 -13.04 22.90
C ALA A 90 15.37 -11.56 23.32
N VAL A 91 14.25 -10.99 23.80
CA VAL A 91 14.23 -9.64 24.38
C VAL A 91 14.96 -9.62 25.71
N ILE A 92 14.70 -10.58 26.59
CA ILE A 92 15.33 -10.68 27.91
C ILE A 92 16.84 -10.95 27.82
N ALA A 93 17.28 -11.75 26.86
CA ALA A 93 18.70 -12.07 26.64
C ALA A 93 19.42 -11.06 25.73
N GLY A 94 18.71 -10.05 25.22
CA GLY A 94 19.26 -9.04 24.31
C GLY A 94 20.26 -8.10 25.00
N LYS A 95 20.89 -7.23 24.21
CA LYS A 95 21.89 -6.24 24.67
C LYS A 95 21.37 -5.37 25.83
N ASP A 96 20.12 -4.94 25.75
CA ASP A 96 19.46 -4.12 26.77
C ASP A 96 18.63 -4.96 27.77
N GLY A 97 18.80 -6.28 27.75
CA GLY A 97 18.06 -7.24 28.58
C GLY A 97 18.22 -7.02 30.09
N GLY A 98 19.32 -6.38 30.52
CA GLY A 98 19.53 -6.00 31.92
C GLY A 98 18.50 -5.00 32.47
N LEU A 99 17.80 -4.27 31.59
CA LEU A 99 16.70 -3.36 31.93
C LEU A 99 15.36 -4.08 32.14
N VAL A 100 15.27 -5.37 31.79
CA VAL A 100 14.09 -6.19 32.03
C VAL A 100 14.13 -6.75 33.45
N VAL A 101 13.10 -6.43 34.23
CA VAL A 101 13.06 -6.72 35.68
C VAL A 101 12.00 -7.74 36.09
N ALA A 102 11.05 -8.06 35.20
CA ALA A 102 10.03 -9.08 35.45
C ALA A 102 9.47 -9.67 34.15
N VAL A 103 8.94 -10.89 34.24
CA VAL A 103 8.09 -11.49 33.22
C VAL A 103 6.64 -11.10 33.51
N GLY A 104 5.98 -10.49 32.53
CA GLY A 104 4.67 -9.88 32.65
C GLY A 104 4.62 -8.54 31.90
N GLU A 105 3.49 -7.89 31.73
CA GLU A 105 2.20 -8.25 32.27
C GLU A 105 1.64 -9.53 31.62
N CYS A 106 1.30 -10.50 32.47
CA CYS A 106 0.69 -11.77 32.10
C CYS A 106 -0.40 -12.10 33.12
N GLY A 107 -1.27 -13.08 32.86
CA GLY A 107 -2.32 -13.44 33.83
C GLY A 107 -3.65 -13.75 33.15
N LEU A 108 -4.75 -13.46 33.83
CA LEU A 108 -6.11 -13.83 33.41
C LEU A 108 -7.09 -12.65 33.60
N ASP A 109 -7.90 -12.38 32.58
CA ASP A 109 -8.99 -11.39 32.61
C ASP A 109 -10.28 -12.01 32.05
N PHE A 110 -11.17 -12.42 32.96
CA PHE A 110 -12.47 -13.01 32.62
C PHE A 110 -13.62 -11.99 32.65
N ASN A 111 -13.35 -10.75 33.06
CA ASN A 111 -14.34 -9.66 33.03
C ASN A 111 -14.56 -9.18 31.59
N ARG A 112 -13.48 -8.92 30.85
CA ARG A 112 -13.54 -8.40 29.47
C ARG A 112 -13.64 -9.50 28.42
N ASP A 113 -13.06 -10.66 28.72
CA ASP A 113 -13.10 -11.89 27.90
C ASP A 113 -12.75 -11.66 26.42
N TYR A 114 -11.74 -10.81 26.14
CA TYR A 114 -11.30 -10.47 24.78
C TYR A 114 -10.51 -11.58 24.06
N SER A 115 -10.07 -12.58 24.82
CA SER A 115 -9.44 -13.81 24.35
C SER A 115 -10.06 -15.02 25.07
N PRO A 116 -10.24 -16.17 24.39
CA PRO A 116 -10.84 -17.35 25.02
C PRO A 116 -10.11 -17.76 26.29
N ARG A 117 -10.84 -18.06 27.37
CA ARG A 117 -10.28 -18.42 28.68
C ARG A 117 -9.19 -19.49 28.62
N GLU A 118 -9.39 -20.54 27.82
CA GLU A 118 -8.37 -21.59 27.63
C GLU A 118 -7.08 -21.06 27.00
N ALA A 119 -7.19 -20.11 26.05
CA ALA A 119 -6.02 -19.49 25.45
C ALA A 119 -5.29 -18.61 26.47
N GLN A 120 -6.02 -17.88 27.33
CA GLN A 120 -5.43 -17.11 28.43
C GLN A 120 -4.68 -18.03 29.40
N VAL A 121 -5.29 -19.15 29.82
CA VAL A 121 -4.67 -20.12 30.73
C VAL A 121 -3.41 -20.75 30.11
N ARG A 122 -3.45 -21.12 28.82
CA ARG A 122 -2.26 -21.65 28.11
C ARG A 122 -1.14 -20.61 28.04
N ALA A 123 -1.44 -19.38 27.63
CA ALA A 123 -0.47 -18.31 27.53
C ALA A 123 0.13 -17.95 28.90
N PHE A 124 -0.71 -17.90 29.94
CA PHE A 124 -0.26 -17.62 31.30
C PHE A 124 0.65 -18.72 31.83
N ARG A 125 0.27 -20.00 31.68
CA ARG A 125 1.10 -21.13 32.10
C ARG A 125 2.47 -21.14 31.43
N ALA A 126 2.55 -20.84 30.13
CA ALA A 126 3.81 -20.76 29.39
C ALA A 126 4.71 -19.61 29.90
N GLN A 127 4.14 -18.45 30.22
CA GLN A 127 4.89 -17.32 30.76
C GLN A 127 5.34 -17.56 32.20
N VAL A 128 4.55 -18.24 33.03
CA VAL A 128 4.95 -18.69 34.38
C VAL A 128 6.12 -19.67 34.30
N ALA A 129 6.09 -20.61 33.36
CA ALA A 129 7.20 -21.54 33.14
C ALA A 129 8.49 -20.79 32.76
N LEU A 130 8.40 -19.81 31.85
CA LEU A 130 9.54 -18.95 31.49
C LEU A 130 10.09 -18.17 32.68
N ALA A 131 9.22 -17.60 33.52
CA ALA A 131 9.64 -16.86 34.72
C ALA A 131 10.36 -17.76 35.74
N CYS A 132 9.83 -18.97 35.97
CA CYS A 132 10.48 -19.97 36.81
C CYS A 132 11.87 -20.37 36.26
N GLU A 133 11.96 -20.60 34.95
CA GLU A 133 13.22 -20.96 34.29
C GLU A 133 14.28 -19.87 34.44
N LEU A 134 13.89 -18.61 34.20
CA LEU A 134 14.79 -17.46 34.28
C LEU A 134 14.98 -16.92 35.70
N LYS A 135 14.26 -17.48 36.69
CA LYS A 135 14.19 -17.00 38.08
C LYS A 135 13.88 -15.50 38.18
N MET A 136 13.05 -15.00 37.26
CA MET A 136 12.64 -13.60 37.22
C MET A 136 11.31 -13.39 37.93
N PRO A 137 11.11 -12.25 38.62
CA PRO A 137 9.82 -11.93 39.21
C PRO A 137 8.67 -11.96 38.21
N LEU A 138 7.46 -12.29 38.70
CA LEU A 138 6.23 -12.32 37.92
C LEU A 138 5.37 -11.08 38.20
N PHE A 139 4.98 -10.39 37.14
CA PHE A 139 4.09 -9.23 37.17
C PHE A 139 2.72 -9.61 36.59
N VAL A 140 1.74 -9.84 37.48
CA VAL A 140 0.53 -10.61 37.15
C VAL A 140 -0.73 -9.75 37.22
N HIS A 141 -1.49 -9.73 36.12
CA HIS A 141 -2.82 -9.12 36.02
C HIS A 141 -3.91 -10.15 36.29
N GLU A 142 -4.88 -9.75 37.11
CA GLU A 142 -6.06 -10.57 37.39
C GLU A 142 -7.34 -9.73 37.38
N ARG A 143 -8.37 -10.25 36.71
CA ARG A 143 -9.73 -9.69 36.76
C ARG A 143 -10.80 -10.77 36.67
N GLU A 144 -11.56 -10.96 37.75
CA GLU A 144 -12.66 -11.94 37.84
C GLU A 144 -12.23 -13.38 37.50
N ALA A 145 -10.96 -13.72 37.76
CA ALA A 145 -10.32 -14.97 37.37
C ALA A 145 -9.56 -15.66 38.51
N HIS A 146 -9.82 -15.25 39.76
CA HIS A 146 -9.12 -15.71 40.98
C HIS A 146 -8.88 -17.23 41.04
N GLU A 147 -9.93 -18.06 40.97
CA GLU A 147 -9.79 -19.52 41.10
C GLU A 147 -8.89 -20.12 40.02
N ALA A 148 -9.04 -19.66 38.77
CA ALA A 148 -8.22 -20.13 37.66
C ALA A 148 -6.76 -19.68 37.79
N LEU A 149 -6.51 -18.49 38.33
CA LEU A 149 -5.16 -18.00 38.57
C LEU A 149 -4.47 -18.81 39.67
N VAL A 150 -5.16 -19.10 40.77
CA VAL A 150 -4.68 -19.97 41.84
C VAL A 150 -4.40 -21.37 41.28
N GLU A 151 -5.29 -21.94 40.47
CA GLU A 151 -5.10 -23.25 39.85
C GLU A 151 -3.83 -23.32 38.97
N VAL A 152 -3.52 -22.26 38.22
CA VAL A 152 -2.31 -22.22 37.39
C VAL A 152 -1.04 -22.10 38.23
N LEU A 153 -1.04 -21.28 39.29
CA LEU A 153 0.15 -20.97 40.07
C LEU A 153 0.42 -21.98 41.20
N GLN A 154 -0.60 -22.59 41.78
CA GLN A 154 -0.49 -23.50 42.93
C GLN A 154 0.52 -24.64 42.72
N PRO A 155 0.60 -25.30 41.54
CA PRO A 155 1.61 -26.33 41.30
C PRO A 155 3.05 -25.79 41.40
N PHE A 156 3.30 -24.56 40.97
CA PHE A 156 4.63 -23.95 41.05
C PHE A 156 4.97 -23.50 42.48
N VAL A 157 3.96 -23.04 43.24
CA VAL A 157 4.09 -22.72 44.68
C VAL A 157 4.40 -23.99 45.48
N ALA A 158 3.62 -25.06 45.28
CA ALA A 158 3.78 -26.33 46.01
C ALA A 158 5.14 -26.98 45.74
N ASN A 159 5.70 -26.80 44.54
CA ASN A 159 7.03 -27.28 44.18
C ASN A 159 8.17 -26.34 44.60
N GLY A 160 7.88 -25.18 45.20
CA GLY A 160 8.89 -24.22 45.64
C GLY A 160 9.72 -23.59 44.52
N ILE A 161 9.20 -23.58 43.29
CA ILE A 161 9.91 -23.07 42.09
C ILE A 161 9.38 -21.72 41.60
N LEU A 162 8.22 -21.28 42.09
CA LEU A 162 7.63 -20.01 41.66
C LEU A 162 8.49 -18.83 42.16
N PRO A 163 8.89 -17.90 41.27
CA PRO A 163 9.62 -16.70 41.67
C PRO A 163 8.70 -15.72 42.43
N GLN A 164 9.30 -14.65 42.96
CA GLN A 164 8.52 -13.57 43.58
C GLN A 164 7.43 -13.08 42.63
N THR A 165 6.21 -12.97 43.11
CA THR A 165 5.03 -12.66 42.29
C THR A 165 4.28 -11.47 42.89
N VAL A 166 3.92 -10.50 42.04
CA VAL A 166 3.05 -9.38 42.40
C VAL A 166 1.76 -9.46 41.59
N VAL A 167 0.61 -9.38 42.27
CA VAL A 167 -0.67 -9.15 41.62
C VAL A 167 -0.84 -7.64 41.52
N HIS A 168 -0.60 -7.11 40.32
CA HIS A 168 -0.65 -5.67 40.08
C HIS A 168 -2.10 -5.22 39.80
N CYS A 169 -2.38 -3.93 40.03
CA CYS A 169 -3.68 -3.32 39.84
C CYS A 169 -4.83 -4.10 40.52
N PHE A 170 -4.60 -4.52 41.78
CA PHE A 170 -5.53 -5.36 42.53
C PHE A 170 -6.87 -4.65 42.76
N THR A 171 -7.96 -5.31 42.35
CA THR A 171 -9.33 -4.82 42.59
C THR A 171 -10.27 -5.92 43.12
N GLY A 172 -9.70 -6.96 43.71
CA GLY A 172 -10.44 -8.12 44.20
C GLY A 172 -11.08 -7.91 45.58
N THR A 173 -11.55 -9.01 46.14
CA THR A 173 -12.16 -9.09 47.47
C THR A 173 -11.13 -9.40 48.56
N GLU A 174 -11.53 -9.27 49.83
CA GLU A 174 -10.64 -9.53 50.95
C GLU A 174 -10.17 -10.99 51.04
N ASP A 175 -11.04 -11.93 50.66
CA ASP A 175 -10.71 -13.36 50.68
C ASP A 175 -9.68 -13.71 49.60
N GLU A 176 -9.82 -13.12 48.41
CA GLU A 176 -8.87 -13.26 47.30
C GLU A 176 -7.50 -12.69 47.70
N MET A 177 -7.48 -11.50 48.31
CA MET A 177 -6.27 -10.85 48.83
C MET A 177 -5.56 -11.73 49.87
N LYS A 178 -6.28 -12.25 50.87
CA LYS A 178 -5.71 -13.15 51.89
C LYS A 178 -5.09 -14.39 51.28
N ARG A 179 -5.72 -14.95 50.25
CA ARG A 179 -5.22 -16.15 49.57
C ARG A 179 -3.93 -15.87 48.81
N TYR A 180 -3.84 -14.74 48.11
CA TYR A 180 -2.59 -14.29 47.46
C TYR A 180 -1.47 -14.04 48.48
N LEU A 181 -1.78 -13.40 49.61
CA LEU A 181 -0.81 -13.21 50.69
C LEU A 181 -0.34 -14.55 51.30
N ALA A 182 -1.25 -15.51 51.49
CA ALA A 182 -0.91 -16.85 51.97
C ALA A 182 -0.03 -17.64 50.98
N MET A 183 -0.16 -17.38 49.68
CA MET A 183 0.73 -17.91 48.62
C MET A 183 2.06 -17.16 48.54
N GLY A 184 2.25 -16.11 49.35
CA GLY A 184 3.47 -15.32 49.41
C GLY A 184 3.58 -14.23 48.34
N PHE A 185 2.47 -13.78 47.75
CA PHE A 185 2.47 -12.74 46.73
C PHE A 185 2.43 -11.34 47.33
N SER A 186 2.93 -10.36 46.58
CA SER A 186 2.79 -8.94 46.87
C SER A 186 1.55 -8.37 46.17
N ILE A 187 0.99 -7.28 46.71
CA ILE A 187 -0.21 -6.63 46.19
C ILE A 187 0.12 -5.23 45.69
N GLY A 188 -0.11 -4.98 44.39
CA GLY A 188 0.01 -3.67 43.75
C GLY A 188 -1.31 -2.90 43.76
N LEU A 189 -1.29 -1.65 44.27
CA LEU A 189 -2.46 -0.79 44.32
C LEU A 189 -2.29 0.46 43.46
N THR A 190 -3.33 0.74 42.67
CA THR A 190 -3.45 1.93 41.80
C THR A 190 -4.31 3.02 42.42
N GLY A 191 -4.49 4.12 41.68
CA GLY A 191 -5.51 5.14 41.95
C GLY A 191 -6.95 4.62 42.05
N PHE A 192 -7.23 3.34 41.76
CA PHE A 192 -8.50 2.71 42.07
C PHE A 192 -8.93 2.90 43.52
N VAL A 193 -7.98 2.78 44.46
CA VAL A 193 -8.24 2.91 45.90
C VAL A 193 -8.82 4.27 46.29
N CYS A 194 -8.56 5.29 45.47
CA CYS A 194 -9.06 6.65 45.68
C CYS A 194 -10.50 6.83 45.16
N MET A 195 -10.96 5.97 44.24
CA MET A 195 -12.21 6.17 43.48
C MET A 195 -13.46 5.83 44.29
N GLU A 196 -14.32 6.81 44.56
CA GLU A 196 -15.61 6.57 45.21
C GLU A 196 -16.77 6.53 44.20
N PRO A 197 -17.71 5.55 44.29
CA PRO A 197 -17.80 4.48 45.28
C PRO A 197 -17.04 3.18 44.91
N ARG A 198 -16.47 3.08 43.70
CA ARG A 198 -16.02 1.79 43.12
C ARG A 198 -14.82 1.15 43.85
N GLY A 199 -13.89 1.96 44.32
CA GLY A 199 -12.68 1.55 45.04
C GLY A 199 -12.85 1.44 46.55
N LEU A 200 -14.03 1.78 47.09
CA LEU A 200 -14.27 1.81 48.52
C LEU A 200 -14.06 0.43 49.18
N ALA A 201 -14.46 -0.65 48.51
CA ALA A 201 -14.26 -2.00 49.01
C ALA A 201 -12.77 -2.33 49.20
N VAL A 202 -11.94 -2.03 48.19
CA VAL A 202 -10.48 -2.19 48.25
C VAL A 202 -9.89 -1.28 49.32
N ARG A 203 -10.29 -0.01 49.36
CA ARG A 203 -9.85 0.97 50.37
C ARG A 203 -10.09 0.47 51.80
N ASN A 204 -11.24 -0.12 52.05
CA ASN A 204 -11.61 -0.63 53.37
C ASN A 204 -10.79 -1.86 53.81
N MET A 205 -10.16 -2.59 52.89
CA MET A 205 -9.34 -3.76 53.23
C MET A 205 -7.83 -3.51 53.19
N VAL A 206 -7.38 -2.35 52.69
CA VAL A 206 -5.94 -2.01 52.55
C VAL A 206 -5.15 -2.23 53.83
N HIS A 207 -5.67 -1.81 54.99
CA HIS A 207 -4.97 -1.93 56.29
C HIS A 207 -4.66 -3.37 56.73
N ARG A 208 -5.21 -4.38 56.02
CA ARG A 208 -4.98 -5.81 56.25
C ARG A 208 -3.84 -6.37 55.39
N ILE A 209 -3.36 -5.62 54.40
CA ILE A 209 -2.17 -5.99 53.62
C ILE A 209 -0.94 -5.68 54.49
N PRO A 210 -0.05 -6.64 54.75
CA PRO A 210 1.21 -6.35 55.43
C PRO A 210 2.02 -5.31 54.65
N LEU A 211 2.56 -4.30 55.34
CA LEU A 211 3.26 -3.19 54.66
C LEU A 211 4.46 -3.68 53.83
N ASP A 212 5.14 -4.75 54.24
CA ASP A 212 6.24 -5.41 53.51
C ASP A 212 5.79 -6.20 52.26
N ARG A 213 4.47 -6.30 52.03
CA ARG A 213 3.84 -6.93 50.86
C ARG A 213 3.08 -5.95 49.97
N LEU A 214 3.10 -4.66 50.32
CA LEU A 214 2.42 -3.61 49.58
C LEU A 214 3.34 -2.95 48.55
N MET A 215 2.82 -2.74 47.33
CA MET A 215 3.45 -1.93 46.30
C MET A 215 2.46 -0.92 45.71
N ILE A 216 3.00 0.16 45.15
CA ILE A 216 2.23 1.27 44.58
C ILE A 216 2.51 1.40 43.09
N GLU A 217 1.47 1.69 42.32
CA GLU A 217 1.59 1.92 40.89
C GLU A 217 0.56 2.93 40.40
N THR A 218 0.78 3.52 39.23
CA THR A 218 -0.24 4.37 38.61
C THR A 218 -1.10 3.65 37.60
N ASP A 219 -0.56 2.63 36.93
CA ASP A 219 -1.14 2.03 35.73
C ASP A 219 -1.44 3.10 34.65
N ALA A 220 -0.66 4.19 34.66
CA ALA A 220 -0.85 5.33 33.77
C ALA A 220 -0.76 4.89 32.30
N PRO A 221 -1.62 5.36 31.38
CA PRO A 221 -2.52 6.51 31.51
C PRO A 221 -3.88 6.20 32.15
N PHE A 222 -4.10 4.99 32.64
CA PHE A 222 -5.35 4.53 33.24
C PHE A 222 -5.40 4.84 34.73
N MET A 223 -6.50 4.46 35.40
CA MET A 223 -6.62 4.51 36.86
C MET A 223 -6.41 5.88 37.53
N TYR A 224 -6.74 6.99 36.84
CA TYR A 224 -6.63 8.36 37.37
C TYR A 224 -7.30 8.50 38.75
N PRO A 225 -6.57 8.91 39.82
CA PRO A 225 -7.12 9.00 41.17
C PRO A 225 -8.08 10.18 41.30
N TYR A 226 -9.26 9.95 41.89
CA TYR A 226 -10.21 11.02 42.22
C TYR A 226 -11.07 10.65 43.45
N SER A 227 -11.24 11.59 44.37
CA SER A 227 -12.11 11.45 45.55
C SER A 227 -13.25 12.48 45.51
N GLY A 228 -14.49 12.07 45.74
CA GLY A 228 -15.66 12.96 45.85
C GLY A 228 -16.10 13.66 44.54
N GLY A 229 -17.17 13.16 43.89
CA GLY A 229 -17.87 13.85 42.79
C GLY A 229 -17.90 13.13 41.44
N ARG A 230 -18.61 13.71 40.46
CA ARG A 230 -18.71 13.17 39.08
C ARG A 230 -17.32 13.12 38.44
N GLN A 231 -16.91 11.92 38.00
CA GLN A 231 -15.70 11.68 37.22
C GLN A 231 -15.50 12.79 36.18
N LYS A 232 -14.37 13.50 36.22
CA LYS A 232 -13.95 14.38 35.12
C LYS A 232 -13.82 13.49 33.88
N LYS A 233 -14.83 13.47 33.02
CA LYS A 233 -14.83 12.70 31.76
C LYS A 233 -13.56 13.15 31.00
N LYS A 234 -12.54 12.28 30.95
CA LYS A 234 -11.25 12.41 30.21
C LYS A 234 -9.99 12.87 30.99
N ALA A 235 -9.88 12.72 32.31
CA ALA A 235 -8.58 12.92 32.97
C ALA A 235 -7.60 11.78 32.63
N ARG A 236 -6.40 12.11 32.10
CA ARG A 236 -5.30 11.19 31.81
C ARG A 236 -4.46 11.04 33.09
N CYS A 237 -4.28 9.81 33.57
CA CYS A 237 -3.35 9.53 34.67
C CYS A 237 -1.91 9.71 34.19
N GLU A 238 -1.07 10.30 35.02
CA GLU A 238 0.37 10.41 34.83
C GLU A 238 1.09 9.79 36.03
N PRO A 239 2.34 9.33 35.88
CA PRO A 239 3.11 8.78 37.00
C PRO A 239 3.10 9.67 38.25
N LYS A 240 3.16 11.01 38.08
CA LYS A 240 3.09 11.99 39.18
C LYS A 240 1.88 11.84 40.10
N ASP A 241 0.80 11.23 39.60
CA ASP A 241 -0.47 11.08 40.33
C ASP A 241 -0.37 9.98 41.41
N ILE A 242 0.74 9.23 41.48
CA ILE A 242 1.05 8.26 42.55
C ILE A 242 0.99 8.90 43.95
N ALA A 243 1.25 10.20 44.05
CA ALA A 243 1.15 10.95 45.31
C ALA A 243 -0.24 10.84 45.94
N ALA A 244 -1.31 10.83 45.13
CA ALA A 244 -2.68 10.68 45.64
C ALA A 244 -2.97 9.25 46.14
N VAL A 245 -2.32 8.24 45.55
CA VAL A 245 -2.38 6.85 46.01
C VAL A 245 -1.74 6.77 47.39
N VAL A 246 -0.51 7.28 47.54
CA VAL A 246 0.25 7.29 48.79
C VAL A 246 -0.51 8.01 49.90
N GLN A 247 -1.06 9.19 49.62
CA GLN A 247 -1.88 9.93 50.58
C GLN A 247 -3.10 9.10 51.06
N THR A 248 -3.77 8.40 50.14
CA THR A 248 -4.92 7.56 50.48
C THR A 248 -4.50 6.37 51.34
N LEU A 249 -3.39 5.71 51.00
CA LEU A 249 -2.85 4.57 51.75
C LEU A 249 -2.39 4.99 53.15
N ALA A 250 -1.69 6.12 53.29
CA ALA A 250 -1.27 6.66 54.58
C ALA A 250 -2.47 6.86 55.52
N GLY A 251 -3.57 7.42 54.98
CA GLY A 251 -4.83 7.55 55.71
C GLY A 251 -5.47 6.21 56.11
N CYS A 252 -5.35 5.17 55.27
CA CYS A 252 -5.88 3.84 55.58
C CYS A 252 -5.08 3.10 56.67
N TYR A 253 -3.75 3.26 56.70
CA TYR A 253 -2.87 2.61 57.68
C TYR A 253 -2.70 3.42 58.97
N GLY A 254 -3.06 4.71 58.97
CA GLY A 254 -2.83 5.60 60.12
C GLY A 254 -1.36 5.97 60.33
N ILE A 255 -0.55 5.92 59.26
CA ILE A 255 0.88 6.24 59.26
C ILE A 255 1.18 7.43 58.34
N THR A 256 2.42 7.88 58.30
CA THR A 256 2.81 9.03 57.47
C THR A 256 2.97 8.67 55.99
N GLU A 257 2.77 9.63 55.09
CA GLU A 257 3.06 9.47 53.65
C GLU A 257 4.52 9.08 53.40
N ASP A 258 5.46 9.60 54.21
CA ASP A 258 6.88 9.29 54.14
C ASP A 258 7.17 7.82 54.48
N GLU A 259 6.47 7.26 55.47
CA GLU A 259 6.60 5.86 55.86
C GLU A 259 6.04 4.93 54.79
N VAL A 260 4.87 5.23 54.20
CA VAL A 260 4.33 4.48 53.06
C VAL A 260 5.30 4.55 51.87
N ALA A 261 5.80 5.74 51.54
CA ALA A 261 6.76 5.95 50.45
C ALA A 261 8.02 5.10 50.65
N HIS A 262 8.59 5.13 51.85
CA HIS A 262 9.80 4.39 52.19
C HIS A 262 9.59 2.87 52.07
N VAL A 263 8.56 2.33 52.72
CA VAL A 263 8.34 0.88 52.74
C VAL A 263 8.00 0.34 51.35
N THR A 264 7.10 1.01 50.62
CA THR A 264 6.70 0.55 49.28
C THR A 264 7.83 0.66 48.25
N THR A 265 8.69 1.67 48.38
CA THR A 265 9.92 1.79 47.60
C THR A 265 10.89 0.65 47.92
N ASP A 266 11.17 0.39 49.20
CA ASP A 266 12.06 -0.70 49.61
C ASP A 266 11.57 -2.07 49.13
N ASN A 267 10.25 -2.30 49.19
CA ASN A 267 9.63 -3.52 48.68
C ASN A 267 9.86 -3.67 47.16
N ALA A 268 9.61 -2.61 46.39
CA ALA A 268 9.80 -2.63 44.94
C ALA A 268 11.29 -2.82 44.56
N MET A 269 12.21 -2.14 45.26
CA MET A 269 13.65 -2.28 45.02
C MET A 269 14.14 -3.71 45.28
N LYS A 270 13.66 -4.36 46.35
CA LYS A 270 13.98 -5.76 46.68
C LYS A 270 13.33 -6.75 45.70
N PHE A 271 12.08 -6.51 45.32
CA PHE A 271 11.33 -7.39 44.43
C PHE A 271 11.94 -7.43 43.02
N PHE A 272 12.22 -6.26 42.45
CA PHE A 272 12.77 -6.12 41.09
C PHE A 272 14.31 -6.12 41.03
N GLN A 273 15.00 -6.18 42.17
CA GLN A 273 16.48 -6.16 42.27
C GLN A 273 17.10 -4.93 41.57
N LEU A 274 16.56 -3.75 41.85
CA LEU A 274 16.91 -2.51 41.14
C LEU A 274 18.25 -1.89 41.57
N GLY A 275 18.72 -2.19 42.80
CA GLY A 275 19.93 -1.62 43.39
C GLY A 275 21.24 -2.09 42.74
N ASP A 276 21.35 -3.38 42.42
CA ASP A 276 22.58 -3.98 41.84
C ASP A 276 22.78 -3.63 40.35
N ARG A 277 21.74 -3.07 39.70
CA ARG A 277 21.70 -2.86 38.25
C ARG A 277 21.97 -1.42 37.81
N HIS A 278 22.01 -0.49 38.75
CA HIS A 278 22.21 0.94 38.48
C HIS A 278 23.70 1.33 38.34
N GLU A 279 24.63 0.52 38.88
CA GLU A 279 26.09 0.76 38.77
C GLU A 279 26.69 0.24 37.46
N ALA A 280 26.08 -0.77 36.82
CA ALA A 280 26.58 -1.36 35.57
C ALA A 280 26.39 -0.46 34.34
N SER A 281 25.53 0.58 34.39
CA SER A 281 25.25 1.47 33.25
C SER A 281 26.07 2.76 33.26
N ALA A 282 26.81 3.06 34.33
CA ALA A 282 27.48 4.35 34.53
C ALA A 282 28.98 4.37 34.13
N GLY A 283 29.58 3.21 33.80
CA GLY A 283 31.00 3.12 33.51
C GLY A 283 31.31 2.22 32.31
N GLU A 284 31.25 2.78 31.10
CA GLU A 284 32.12 2.43 29.96
C GLU A 284 31.75 3.28 28.72
N GLU A 285 32.38 4.44 28.60
CA GLU A 285 32.50 5.13 27.30
C GLU A 285 33.58 4.39 26.49
N LYS A 286 33.18 3.39 25.69
CA LYS A 286 34.04 2.77 24.67
C LYS A 286 33.28 2.51 23.37
N ALA A 287 34.00 2.79 22.29
CA ALA A 287 33.65 2.79 20.87
C ALA A 287 32.51 1.83 20.45
N ALA A 288 31.60 2.36 19.63
CA ALA A 288 30.44 1.68 19.08
C ALA A 288 30.80 0.35 18.37
N PRO A 289 30.20 -0.78 18.77
CA PRO A 289 30.21 -2.01 17.98
C PRO A 289 29.12 -1.98 16.89
N PRO A 290 29.30 -2.73 15.78
CA PRO A 290 28.44 -2.68 14.61
C PRO A 290 27.04 -3.23 14.91
N SER A 291 26.04 -2.57 14.34
CA SER A 291 24.62 -2.92 14.46
C SER A 291 24.32 -4.26 13.78
N VAL A 292 23.71 -5.18 14.53
CA VAL A 292 23.00 -6.34 13.97
C VAL A 292 21.66 -5.82 13.42
N PRO A 293 21.33 -6.02 12.14
CA PRO A 293 20.13 -5.44 11.55
C PRO A 293 18.86 -6.15 12.05
N PRO A 294 17.78 -5.41 12.33
CA PRO A 294 16.48 -6.01 12.57
C PRO A 294 15.96 -6.65 11.27
N LYS A 295 15.18 -7.74 11.39
CA LYS A 295 14.51 -8.38 10.25
C LYS A 295 13.69 -7.34 9.48
N ALA A 296 14.11 -7.03 8.26
CA ALA A 296 13.45 -6.12 7.35
C ALA A 296 12.04 -6.65 6.99
N GLN A 297 11.01 -6.02 7.52
CA GLN A 297 9.86 -5.72 6.67
C GLN A 297 10.37 -4.69 5.67
N GLU A 298 10.24 -4.99 4.37
CA GLU A 298 10.78 -4.18 3.28
C GLU A 298 10.48 -2.69 3.49
N GLU A 299 11.49 -1.92 3.91
CA GLU A 299 11.44 -0.47 3.81
C GLU A 299 11.38 -0.14 2.33
N VAL A 300 10.29 0.46 1.89
CA VAL A 300 10.18 1.04 0.57
C VAL A 300 11.09 2.26 0.55
N GLU A 301 12.32 2.08 0.07
CA GLU A 301 13.34 3.13 -0.01
C GLU A 301 12.76 4.40 -0.68
N GLY A 302 12.80 5.54 0.03
CA GLY A 302 12.22 6.81 -0.39
C GLY A 302 10.73 7.03 -0.09
N ALA A 303 10.07 6.17 0.69
CA ALA A 303 8.69 6.40 1.12
C ALA A 303 8.58 7.44 2.24
N VAL A 304 7.58 8.33 2.15
CA VAL A 304 7.22 9.25 3.23
C VAL A 304 6.52 8.45 4.33
N VAL A 305 7.09 8.44 5.52
CA VAL A 305 6.56 7.69 6.67
C VAL A 305 5.71 8.61 7.54
N LEU A 306 4.46 8.19 7.79
CA LEU A 306 3.48 8.89 8.61
C LEU A 306 2.99 8.00 9.75
N ASP A 307 2.78 8.59 10.93
CA ASP A 307 2.15 7.91 12.06
C ASP A 307 0.63 8.12 12.01
N GLY A 308 -0.12 7.05 11.76
CA GLY A 308 -1.58 7.02 11.73
C GLY A 308 -2.26 7.12 13.12
N GLY A 309 -1.48 7.26 14.18
CA GLY A 309 -1.88 7.63 15.54
C GLY A 309 -1.82 9.14 15.79
N ASP A 310 -1.11 9.91 14.97
CA ASP A 310 -1.05 11.38 15.07
C ASP A 310 -2.37 12.06 14.63
N GLY A 311 -2.49 13.35 14.97
CA GLY A 311 -3.69 14.16 14.68
C GLY A 311 -5.00 13.63 15.31
N GLU A 312 -6.02 13.47 14.47
CA GLU A 312 -7.40 13.01 14.78
C GLU A 312 -7.57 11.46 14.82
N GLY A 313 -6.49 10.71 14.59
CA GLY A 313 -6.50 9.24 14.62
C GLY A 313 -6.91 8.59 13.30
N GLY A 314 -5.99 8.64 12.33
CA GLY A 314 -5.83 7.74 11.18
C GLY A 314 -6.77 7.94 9.98
N GLY A 315 -8.06 8.16 10.18
CA GLY A 315 -9.04 8.11 9.08
C GLY A 315 -8.86 9.20 8.02
N GLN A 316 -8.78 10.46 8.42
CA GLN A 316 -8.54 11.60 7.51
C GLN A 316 -7.12 11.57 6.95
N LEU A 317 -6.14 11.27 7.81
CA LEU A 317 -4.73 11.14 7.42
C LEU A 317 -4.57 10.18 6.25
N LEU A 318 -5.17 8.99 6.34
CA LEU A 318 -5.11 8.00 5.27
C LEU A 318 -5.68 8.53 3.95
N ARG A 319 -6.83 9.21 3.98
CA ARG A 319 -7.48 9.73 2.75
C ARG A 319 -6.63 10.78 2.07
N VAL A 320 -6.15 11.76 2.83
CA VAL A 320 -5.30 12.85 2.32
C VAL A 320 -3.96 12.30 1.84
N ALA A 321 -3.30 11.45 2.65
CA ALA A 321 -2.00 10.90 2.33
C ALA A 321 -2.00 10.02 1.08
N THR A 322 -2.99 9.12 0.93
CA THR A 322 -3.05 8.28 -0.28
C THR A 322 -3.45 9.08 -1.51
N ALA A 323 -4.33 10.08 -1.39
CA ALA A 323 -4.70 10.95 -2.50
C ALA A 323 -3.50 11.78 -2.99
N LEU A 324 -2.77 12.41 -2.08
CA LEU A 324 -1.57 13.18 -2.42
C LEU A 324 -0.42 12.30 -2.90
N SER A 325 -0.23 11.12 -2.32
CA SER A 325 0.75 10.14 -2.82
C SER A 325 0.46 9.76 -4.28
N ALA A 326 -0.81 9.56 -4.63
CA ALA A 326 -1.24 9.31 -6.01
C ALA A 326 -0.91 10.47 -6.96
N LEU A 327 -1.16 11.71 -6.53
CA LEU A 327 -0.95 12.91 -7.34
C LEU A 327 0.54 13.27 -7.47
N MET A 328 1.32 13.08 -6.41
CA MET A 328 2.74 13.43 -6.35
C MET A 328 3.66 12.30 -6.80
N HIS A 329 3.09 11.16 -7.23
CA HIS A 329 3.83 9.97 -7.66
C HIS A 329 4.91 9.53 -6.66
N CYS A 330 4.57 9.51 -5.37
CA CYS A 330 5.49 9.14 -4.29
C CYS A 330 4.94 7.95 -3.49
N ALA A 331 5.81 7.27 -2.76
CA ALA A 331 5.39 6.20 -1.86
C ALA A 331 5.08 6.79 -0.47
N VAL A 332 3.99 6.35 0.15
CA VAL A 332 3.64 6.71 1.52
C VAL A 332 3.43 5.45 2.36
N ARG A 333 4.01 5.41 3.55
CA ARG A 333 3.77 4.37 4.56
C ARG A 333 3.12 4.99 5.77
N VAL A 334 1.96 4.46 6.15
CA VAL A 334 1.24 4.86 7.36
C VAL A 334 1.26 3.70 8.34
N HIS A 335 2.01 3.84 9.43
CA HIS A 335 2.03 2.87 10.53
C HIS A 335 1.12 3.35 11.69
N SER A 336 0.95 2.55 12.74
CA SER A 336 0.12 2.91 13.91
C SER A 336 -1.32 3.37 13.57
N ILE A 337 -1.90 2.88 12.46
CA ILE A 337 -3.21 3.35 11.97
C ILE A 337 -4.26 3.23 13.06
N ARG A 338 -4.85 4.37 13.45
CA ARG A 338 -5.92 4.45 14.47
C ARG A 338 -5.50 3.88 15.84
N ALA A 339 -4.21 3.91 16.17
CA ALA A 339 -3.68 3.42 17.46
C ALA A 339 -4.41 4.02 18.67
N ASN A 340 -4.82 5.29 18.59
CA ASN A 340 -5.52 6.01 19.66
C ASN A 340 -7.06 5.82 19.68
N ARG A 341 -7.62 4.92 18.87
CA ARG A 341 -9.07 4.62 18.83
C ARG A 341 -9.34 3.29 19.54
N LYS A 342 -10.54 3.17 20.14
CA LYS A 342 -11.00 1.93 20.83
C LYS A 342 -10.79 0.63 20.05
N ALA A 343 -10.79 0.72 18.72
CA ALA A 343 -10.57 -0.41 17.84
C ALA A 343 -9.52 0.04 16.79
N PRO A 344 -8.23 -0.29 16.95
CA PRO A 344 -7.16 0.18 16.07
C PRO A 344 -7.20 -0.46 14.67
N GLY A 345 -6.37 0.04 13.76
CA GLY A 345 -6.24 -0.44 12.39
C GLY A 345 -7.33 0.00 11.42
N LEU A 346 -7.15 -0.39 10.15
CA LEU A 346 -8.05 -0.10 9.03
C LEU A 346 -9.46 -0.66 9.28
N ARG A 347 -10.48 0.05 8.78
CA ARG A 347 -11.90 -0.33 8.86
C ARG A 347 -12.46 -0.36 7.46
N ASN A 348 -13.63 -0.97 7.28
CA ASN A 348 -14.25 -1.15 5.96
C ASN A 348 -14.29 0.15 5.15
N GLN A 349 -14.64 1.28 5.76
CA GLN A 349 -14.64 2.57 5.09
C GLN A 349 -13.25 3.03 4.63
N HIS A 350 -12.22 2.86 5.45
CA HIS A 350 -10.84 3.22 5.09
C HIS A 350 -10.37 2.35 3.93
N LEU A 351 -10.58 1.03 4.03
CA LEU A 351 -10.18 0.08 3.00
C LEU A 351 -10.85 0.39 1.66
N SER A 352 -12.18 0.58 1.64
CA SER A 352 -12.90 0.92 0.42
C SER A 352 -12.45 2.24 -0.20
N THR A 353 -12.04 3.22 0.60
CA THR A 353 -11.54 4.51 0.09
C THR A 353 -10.15 4.36 -0.53
N ILE A 354 -9.25 3.63 0.14
CA ILE A 354 -7.86 3.46 -0.28
C ILE A 354 -7.76 2.53 -1.50
N GLU A 355 -8.53 1.45 -1.53
CA GLU A 355 -8.70 0.58 -2.70
C GLU A 355 -9.21 1.39 -3.91
N LEU A 356 -10.18 2.28 -3.68
CA LEU A 356 -10.70 3.17 -4.72
C LEU A 356 -9.63 4.15 -5.22
N VAL A 357 -8.87 4.79 -4.31
CA VAL A 357 -7.76 5.67 -4.68
C VAL A 357 -6.70 4.93 -5.50
N ALA A 358 -6.30 3.73 -5.08
CA ALA A 358 -5.33 2.92 -5.84
C ALA A 358 -5.87 2.53 -7.23
N ALA A 359 -7.15 2.18 -7.33
CA ALA A 359 -7.81 1.91 -8.60
C ALA A 359 -7.84 3.15 -9.52
N LEU A 360 -8.16 4.32 -8.97
CA LEU A 360 -8.16 5.61 -9.69
C LEU A 360 -6.76 6.06 -10.08
N SER A 361 -5.73 5.67 -9.34
CA SER A 361 -4.33 6.03 -9.60
C SER A 361 -3.70 5.24 -10.76
N ALA A 362 -4.35 4.17 -11.23
CA ALA A 362 -3.92 3.32 -12.34
C ALA A 362 -2.42 2.91 -12.30
N GLY A 363 -2.01 2.28 -11.20
CA GLY A 363 -0.63 1.78 -11.02
C GLY A 363 -0.08 1.92 -9.60
N GLY A 364 -0.86 2.45 -8.66
CA GLY A 364 -0.50 2.45 -7.24
C GLY A 364 -0.59 1.06 -6.63
N ILE A 365 0.45 0.65 -5.90
CA ILE A 365 0.54 -0.66 -5.24
C ILE A 365 0.19 -0.48 -3.76
N LEU A 366 -0.80 -1.24 -3.30
CA LEU A 366 -1.18 -1.28 -1.88
C LEU A 366 -0.59 -2.52 -1.22
N SER A 367 0.14 -2.31 -0.13
CA SER A 367 0.62 -3.36 0.77
C SER A 367 0.08 -3.09 2.18
N GLY A 368 -0.36 -4.14 2.89
CA GLY A 368 -0.97 -4.00 4.23
C GLY A 368 -2.43 -3.49 4.21
N ALA A 369 -3.07 -3.38 3.04
CA ALA A 369 -4.47 -2.97 2.91
C ALA A 369 -5.44 -4.10 3.30
N GLN A 370 -5.54 -4.39 4.60
CA GLN A 370 -6.44 -5.41 5.16
C GLN A 370 -7.19 -4.87 6.38
N LEU A 371 -8.37 -5.43 6.67
CA LEU A 371 -9.15 -5.02 7.84
C LEU A 371 -8.32 -5.20 9.13
N ASN A 372 -8.38 -4.21 10.01
CA ASN A 372 -7.59 -4.11 11.24
C ASN A 372 -6.07 -3.95 11.05
N SER A 373 -5.56 -3.85 9.82
CA SER A 373 -4.14 -3.58 9.62
C SER A 373 -3.76 -2.23 10.23
N THR A 374 -2.69 -2.21 11.01
CA THR A 374 -2.11 -1.01 11.61
C THR A 374 -1.00 -0.41 10.77
N ASP A 375 -0.61 -1.07 9.69
CA ASP A 375 0.46 -0.64 8.78
C ASP A 375 -0.03 -0.75 7.33
N LEU A 376 0.14 0.31 6.57
CA LEU A 376 -0.27 0.41 5.19
C LEU A 376 0.85 1.10 4.42
N THR A 377 1.29 0.50 3.32
CA THR A 377 2.12 1.17 2.33
C THR A 377 1.33 1.34 1.04
N PHE A 378 1.24 2.57 0.57
CA PHE A 378 0.74 2.88 -0.76
C PHE A 378 1.89 3.43 -1.60
N ASP A 379 2.40 2.62 -2.52
CA ASP A 379 3.44 3.03 -3.46
C ASP A 379 2.80 3.51 -4.76
N ALA A 380 2.67 4.82 -4.89
CA ALA A 380 2.10 5.46 -6.06
C ALA A 380 3.16 6.00 -7.04
N ARG A 381 4.43 5.61 -6.92
CA ARG A 381 5.48 6.02 -7.87
C ARG A 381 5.21 5.56 -9.30
N SER A 382 4.42 4.50 -9.45
CA SER A 382 3.92 4.01 -10.73
C SER A 382 2.47 4.40 -11.03
N ALA A 383 1.85 5.29 -10.24
CA ALA A 383 0.55 5.85 -10.57
C ALA A 383 0.64 6.61 -11.90
N PHE A 384 -0.39 6.51 -12.73
CA PHE A 384 -0.46 7.17 -14.02
C PHE A 384 -1.88 7.68 -14.26
N LEU A 385 -2.09 8.97 -14.02
CA LEU A 385 -3.42 9.60 -14.11
C LEU A 385 -3.86 9.82 -15.58
N ALA A 386 -2.92 9.72 -16.52
CA ALA A 386 -3.07 9.96 -17.96
C ALA A 386 -3.51 8.73 -18.80
N ALA A 387 -4.11 7.72 -18.17
CA ALA A 387 -4.38 6.42 -18.82
C ALA A 387 -5.43 6.51 -19.95
N GLY A 388 -4.97 6.69 -21.19
CA GLY A 388 -5.73 6.37 -22.39
C GLY A 388 -6.30 4.95 -22.32
N ASN A 389 -7.61 4.82 -22.54
CA ASN A 389 -8.41 3.59 -22.56
C ASN A 389 -8.69 2.83 -21.24
N LYS A 390 -8.38 3.37 -20.05
CA LYS A 390 -8.96 2.88 -18.76
C LYS A 390 -10.07 3.79 -18.20
N GLY A 391 -10.78 4.53 -19.05
CA GLY A 391 -11.91 5.39 -18.70
C GLY A 391 -13.25 4.65 -18.58
N GLY A 392 -13.28 3.50 -17.87
CA GLY A 392 -14.53 2.80 -17.56
C GLY A 392 -15.20 3.38 -16.30
N PRO A 393 -16.50 3.14 -16.07
CA PRO A 393 -17.16 3.55 -14.83
C PRO A 393 -16.50 2.85 -13.64
N PHE A 394 -15.93 3.63 -12.72
CA PHE A 394 -15.40 3.10 -11.47
C PHE A 394 -16.57 2.86 -10.52
N ASN A 395 -16.65 1.68 -9.92
CA ASN A 395 -17.71 1.34 -8.97
C ASN A 395 -17.08 1.04 -7.61
N ALA A 396 -17.55 1.69 -6.56
CA ALA A 396 -17.15 1.37 -5.19
C ALA A 396 -18.36 1.34 -4.26
N ALA A 397 -18.39 0.35 -3.37
CA ALA A 397 -19.47 0.18 -2.41
C ALA A 397 -18.92 0.06 -1.00
N SER A 398 -19.52 0.78 -0.06
CA SER A 398 -19.21 0.64 1.35
C SER A 398 -19.82 -0.65 1.91
N ARG A 399 -18.99 -1.57 2.39
CA ARG A 399 -19.41 -2.91 2.86
C ARG A 399 -20.33 -2.89 4.09
N THR A 400 -20.33 -1.81 4.88
CA THR A 400 -21.10 -1.69 6.14
C THR A 400 -21.92 -0.40 6.22
N GLY A 401 -22.36 0.16 5.09
CA GLY A 401 -23.12 1.41 5.07
C GLY A 401 -22.31 2.63 5.53
N GLY A 402 -20.99 2.60 5.37
CA GLY A 402 -20.11 3.74 5.63
C GLY A 402 -20.38 4.92 4.69
N SER A 403 -19.94 6.11 5.10
CA SER A 403 -20.21 7.37 4.39
C SER A 403 -19.55 7.40 3.02
N ILE A 404 -20.37 7.61 1.98
CA ILE A 404 -19.94 7.87 0.60
C ILE A 404 -19.13 9.16 0.54
N SER A 405 -19.51 10.20 1.29
CA SER A 405 -18.82 11.49 1.26
C SER A 405 -17.36 11.38 1.70
N LEU A 406 -17.05 10.50 2.65
CA LEU A 406 -15.65 10.25 3.04
C LEU A 406 -14.88 9.45 1.97
N MET A 407 -15.54 8.55 1.24
CA MET A 407 -14.90 7.90 0.07
C MET A 407 -14.62 8.93 -1.03
N LEU A 408 -15.58 9.82 -1.28
CA LEU A 408 -15.45 10.90 -2.25
C LEU A 408 -14.36 11.90 -1.83
N GLN A 409 -14.23 12.24 -0.55
CA GLN A 409 -13.17 13.12 -0.04
C GLN A 409 -11.76 12.59 -0.39
N GLY A 410 -11.53 11.28 -0.33
CA GLY A 410 -10.25 10.68 -0.72
C GLY A 410 -10.09 10.51 -2.24
N ALA A 411 -11.18 10.23 -2.96
CA ALA A 411 -11.15 9.95 -4.39
C ALA A 411 -11.16 11.20 -5.28
N LEU A 412 -11.82 12.29 -4.85
CA LEU A 412 -12.06 13.49 -5.65
C LEU A 412 -10.76 14.16 -6.13
N PRO A 413 -9.70 14.34 -5.30
CA PRO A 413 -8.45 14.92 -5.80
C PRO A 413 -7.85 14.09 -6.93
N VAL A 414 -7.81 12.76 -6.79
CA VAL A 414 -7.29 11.87 -7.83
C VAL A 414 -8.18 11.90 -9.07
N LEU A 415 -9.51 11.97 -8.91
CA LEU A 415 -10.47 12.03 -10.01
C LEU A 415 -10.39 13.34 -10.81
N ALA A 416 -10.09 14.47 -10.16
CA ALA A 416 -10.03 15.79 -10.79
C ALA A 416 -8.80 15.97 -11.70
N PHE A 417 -7.69 15.31 -11.37
CA PHE A 417 -6.41 15.41 -12.10
C PHE A 417 -6.17 14.26 -13.08
N ARG A 418 -7.22 13.57 -13.53
CA ARG A 418 -7.13 12.59 -14.62
C ARG A 418 -7.32 13.27 -15.97
N ASP A 419 -6.52 12.87 -16.96
CA ASP A 419 -6.55 13.43 -18.33
C ASP A 419 -7.80 13.02 -19.14
N SER A 420 -8.70 12.21 -18.56
CA SER A 420 -9.92 11.74 -19.21
C SER A 420 -11.12 11.91 -18.28
N SER A 421 -12.24 12.40 -18.82
CA SER A 421 -13.49 12.46 -18.06
C SER A 421 -13.84 11.08 -17.53
N THR A 422 -13.96 10.97 -16.22
CA THR A 422 -14.11 9.71 -15.50
C THR A 422 -15.38 9.75 -14.68
N GLN A 423 -16.22 8.71 -14.83
CA GLN A 423 -17.41 8.53 -14.01
C GLN A 423 -17.14 7.57 -12.85
N LEU A 424 -17.55 7.98 -11.65
CA LEU A 424 -17.42 7.21 -10.42
C LEU A 424 -18.81 6.97 -9.82
N SER A 425 -19.21 5.70 -9.68
CA SER A 425 -20.45 5.31 -9.00
C SER A 425 -20.14 4.78 -7.59
N LEU A 426 -20.74 5.43 -6.59
CA LEU A 426 -20.57 5.13 -5.18
C LEU A 426 -21.86 4.59 -4.57
N ARG A 427 -21.75 3.54 -3.76
CA ARG A 427 -22.86 2.97 -2.98
C ARG A 427 -22.57 2.93 -1.49
N GLY A 428 -23.48 3.40 -0.64
CA GLY A 428 -23.24 3.48 0.81
C GLY A 428 -24.19 4.45 1.54
N GLY A 429 -23.81 4.91 2.73
CA GLY A 429 -24.57 5.91 3.47
C GLY A 429 -24.33 7.31 2.93
N THR A 430 -25.39 8.10 2.69
CA THR A 430 -25.26 9.48 2.20
C THR A 430 -25.42 10.53 3.31
N HIS A 431 -26.07 10.17 4.41
CA HIS A 431 -26.29 11.04 5.58
C HIS A 431 -25.91 10.28 6.85
N VAL A 432 -24.62 10.35 7.23
CA VAL A 432 -24.04 9.64 8.37
C VAL A 432 -23.54 10.68 9.38
N GLY A 433 -24.02 10.64 10.62
CA GLY A 433 -23.87 11.76 11.58
C GLY A 433 -22.45 12.16 12.02
N PHE A 434 -21.41 11.41 11.65
CA PHE A 434 -19.99 11.76 11.92
C PHE A 434 -19.20 12.04 10.63
N SER A 435 -19.88 12.38 9.54
CA SER A 435 -19.26 12.72 8.26
C SER A 435 -20.07 13.81 7.56
N PRO A 436 -19.45 14.59 6.65
CA PRO A 436 -20.21 15.46 5.76
C PRO A 436 -21.28 14.66 5.01
N THR A 437 -22.46 15.24 4.80
CA THR A 437 -23.50 14.59 3.99
C THR A 437 -23.10 14.63 2.51
N ILE A 438 -23.84 13.93 1.66
CA ILE A 438 -23.63 14.06 0.21
C ILE A 438 -24.03 15.46 -0.29
N ASP A 439 -24.99 16.11 0.38
CA ASP A 439 -25.47 17.44 0.00
C ASP A 439 -24.36 18.48 0.24
N PHE A 440 -23.57 18.33 1.32
CA PHE A 440 -22.34 19.12 1.53
C PHE A 440 -21.33 18.96 0.38
N MET A 441 -21.12 17.73 -0.10
CA MET A 441 -20.23 17.48 -1.23
C MET A 441 -20.78 18.01 -2.56
N GLN A 442 -22.11 18.13 -2.69
CA GLN A 442 -22.78 18.53 -3.93
C GLN A 442 -22.86 20.05 -4.08
N VAL A 443 -22.99 20.79 -2.98
CA VAL A 443 -23.26 22.24 -3.00
C VAL A 443 -22.09 23.06 -2.45
N PRO A 444 -21.83 23.20 -1.14
CA PRO A 444 -20.84 24.14 -0.63
C PRO A 444 -19.40 23.79 -1.06
N LEU A 445 -19.02 22.50 -1.06
CA LEU A 445 -17.70 22.10 -1.54
C LEU A 445 -17.53 22.37 -3.04
N ARG A 446 -18.59 22.15 -3.83
CA ARG A 446 -18.58 22.45 -5.27
C ARG A 446 -18.40 23.94 -5.53
N SER A 447 -19.10 24.79 -4.79
CA SER A 447 -18.96 26.25 -4.89
C SER A 447 -17.54 26.71 -4.54
N LEU A 448 -16.93 26.13 -3.50
CA LEU A 448 -15.56 26.47 -3.10
C LEU A 448 -14.53 26.00 -4.14
N LEU A 449 -14.61 24.75 -4.60
CA LEU A 449 -13.66 24.20 -5.58
C LEU A 449 -13.79 24.86 -6.97
N ALA A 450 -14.96 25.38 -7.32
CA ALA A 450 -15.15 26.18 -8.52
C ALA A 450 -14.27 27.46 -8.51
N GLN A 451 -13.99 28.05 -7.35
CA GLN A 451 -13.09 29.21 -7.23
C GLN A 451 -11.63 28.86 -7.57
N PHE A 452 -11.21 27.61 -7.35
CA PHE A 452 -9.91 27.10 -7.81
C PHE A 452 -9.89 26.77 -9.31
N GLY A 453 -11.03 26.88 -10.01
CA GLY A 453 -11.18 26.47 -11.41
C GLY A 453 -11.54 25.00 -11.61
N LEU A 454 -11.94 24.28 -10.55
CA LEU A 454 -12.27 22.85 -10.60
C LEU A 454 -13.78 22.64 -10.69
N ALA A 455 -14.23 21.98 -11.76
CA ALA A 455 -15.64 21.64 -11.97
C ALA A 455 -15.88 20.13 -11.84
N TYR A 456 -16.79 19.76 -10.94
CA TYR A 456 -17.30 18.40 -10.81
C TYR A 456 -18.81 18.40 -10.57
N ASP A 457 -19.46 17.29 -10.92
CA ASP A 457 -20.87 17.08 -10.71
C ASP A 457 -21.13 15.84 -9.85
N VAL A 458 -22.18 15.90 -9.04
CA VAL A 458 -22.60 14.84 -8.13
C VAL A 458 -24.08 14.60 -8.38
N GLU A 459 -24.40 13.52 -9.10
CA GLU A 459 -25.76 13.04 -9.32
C GLU A 459 -26.16 12.08 -8.20
N VAL A 460 -27.14 12.46 -7.38
CA VAL A 460 -27.64 11.61 -6.29
C VAL A 460 -28.90 10.90 -6.75
N SER A 461 -28.80 9.60 -7.05
CA SER A 461 -29.95 8.80 -7.50
C SER A 461 -30.75 8.19 -6.36
N LYS A 462 -30.12 7.98 -5.20
CA LYS A 462 -30.79 7.48 -3.99
C LYS A 462 -30.09 7.95 -2.73
N ARG A 463 -30.81 8.56 -1.79
CA ARG A 463 -30.28 8.91 -0.47
C ARG A 463 -30.57 7.82 0.57
N MET A 464 -29.76 7.77 1.62
CA MET A 464 -29.90 6.85 2.74
C MET A 464 -29.39 7.45 4.04
N PHE A 465 -30.18 7.27 5.11
CA PHE A 465 -29.85 7.60 6.49
C PHE A 465 -29.41 6.34 7.26
N SER A 466 -28.28 6.39 7.96
CA SER A 466 -27.75 5.27 8.76
C SER A 466 -28.20 5.38 10.24
N PRO A 467 -28.59 4.29 10.94
CA PRO A 467 -28.43 2.86 10.63
C PRO A 467 -29.78 2.17 10.38
N GLY A 468 -30.52 2.58 9.34
CA GLY A 468 -31.75 1.90 8.91
C GLY A 468 -31.44 0.85 7.84
N GLY A 469 -31.93 -0.38 8.00
CA GLY A 469 -31.68 -1.53 7.12
C GLY A 469 -32.28 -1.47 5.71
N GLY A 470 -32.27 -0.30 5.07
CA GLY A 470 -32.68 -0.12 3.67
C GLY A 470 -31.60 -0.51 2.65
N PRO A 471 -31.88 -0.45 1.34
CA PRO A 471 -30.87 -0.61 0.28
C PRO A 471 -29.94 0.62 0.22
N SER A 472 -28.63 0.37 0.03
CA SER A 472 -27.57 1.40 0.02
C SER A 472 -27.90 2.61 -0.85
N GLY A 473 -27.61 3.82 -0.37
CA GLY A 473 -27.64 5.05 -1.17
C GLY A 473 -26.72 4.96 -2.39
N GLN A 474 -27.05 5.70 -3.45
CA GLN A 474 -26.37 5.63 -4.75
C GLN A 474 -26.08 7.04 -5.27
N VAL A 475 -24.82 7.26 -5.64
CA VAL A 475 -24.31 8.53 -6.13
C VAL A 475 -23.44 8.25 -7.35
N ARG A 476 -23.52 9.11 -8.36
CA ARG A 476 -22.57 9.18 -9.47
C ARG A 476 -21.85 10.52 -9.41
N VAL A 477 -20.54 10.47 -9.58
CA VAL A 477 -19.67 11.65 -9.62
C VAL A 477 -18.96 11.68 -10.95
N SER A 478 -18.92 12.85 -11.57
CA SER A 478 -18.16 13.11 -12.79
C SER A 478 -17.31 14.35 -12.61
N THR A 479 -16.12 14.35 -13.21
CA THR A 479 -15.26 15.53 -13.30
C THR A 479 -15.03 15.85 -14.76
N ASN A 480 -14.89 17.15 -15.04
CA ASN A 480 -14.23 17.57 -16.26
C ASN A 480 -12.73 17.61 -15.96
N PRO A 481 -11.87 16.96 -16.78
CA PRO A 481 -10.43 17.09 -16.65
C PRO A 481 -10.06 18.57 -16.62
N ILE A 482 -9.17 18.93 -15.71
CA ILE A 482 -8.50 20.22 -15.78
C ILE A 482 -7.74 20.22 -17.12
N GLU A 483 -8.14 21.09 -18.07
CA GLU A 483 -7.51 21.18 -19.40
C GLU A 483 -6.01 21.42 -19.20
N GLY A 484 -5.16 20.67 -19.90
CA GLY A 484 -3.70 20.59 -19.65
C GLY A 484 -2.90 21.89 -19.73
N GLU A 485 -3.53 23.03 -20.00
CA GLU A 485 -2.95 24.37 -19.97
C GLU A 485 -3.36 25.22 -18.75
N LYS A 486 -4.34 24.80 -17.92
CA LYS A 486 -4.83 25.58 -16.76
C LYS A 486 -4.45 24.93 -15.43
N ALA A 487 -3.53 25.54 -14.69
CA ALA A 487 -3.28 25.15 -13.30
C ALA A 487 -4.46 25.56 -12.38
N LEU A 488 -4.63 24.86 -11.25
CA LEU A 488 -5.52 25.31 -10.19
C LEU A 488 -5.12 26.72 -9.74
N GLN A 489 -6.10 27.61 -9.63
CA GLN A 489 -5.86 29.00 -9.24
C GLN A 489 -5.82 29.13 -7.72
N ALA A 490 -4.82 29.85 -7.19
CA ALA A 490 -4.83 30.21 -5.79
C ALA A 490 -6.02 31.14 -5.49
N ILE A 491 -6.69 30.90 -4.36
CA ILE A 491 -7.83 31.71 -3.92
C ILE A 491 -7.47 32.54 -2.69
N ASN A 492 -8.13 33.68 -2.52
CA ASN A 492 -7.94 34.54 -1.35
C ASN A 492 -9.29 34.90 -0.74
N LEU A 493 -9.67 34.18 0.31
CA LEU A 493 -10.89 34.38 1.10
C LEU A 493 -10.52 34.82 2.50
N THR A 494 -9.93 36.00 2.62
CA THR A 494 -9.56 36.60 3.91
C THR A 494 -10.43 37.78 4.30
N GLU A 495 -11.08 38.46 3.36
CA GLU A 495 -11.83 39.68 3.67
C GLU A 495 -13.16 39.35 4.39
N PRO A 496 -13.31 39.70 5.68
CA PRO A 496 -14.49 39.35 6.46
C PRO A 496 -15.64 40.27 6.07
N SER A 497 -16.85 39.71 6.00
CA SER A 497 -18.04 40.49 5.71
C SER A 497 -19.24 39.92 6.44
N ALA A 498 -19.99 40.79 7.12
CA ALA A 498 -21.29 40.44 7.69
C ALA A 498 -22.43 40.53 6.65
N VAL A 499 -22.14 41.04 5.45
CA VAL A 499 -23.14 41.26 4.40
C VAL A 499 -23.22 40.02 3.50
N VAL A 500 -24.41 39.42 3.45
CA VAL A 500 -24.70 38.22 2.66
C VAL A 500 -25.52 38.63 1.45
N HIS A 501 -25.10 38.19 0.26
CA HIS A 501 -25.83 38.49 -0.99
C HIS A 501 -26.65 37.31 -1.49
N ARG A 502 -26.24 36.07 -1.17
CA ARG A 502 -26.95 34.85 -1.53
C ARG A 502 -26.97 33.86 -0.37
N ALA A 503 -28.12 33.21 -0.18
CA ALA A 503 -28.29 32.10 0.73
C ALA A 503 -28.94 30.92 -0.02
N PHE A 504 -28.37 29.73 0.13
CA PHE A 504 -28.93 28.49 -0.38
C PHE A 504 -29.37 27.60 0.77
N ILE A 505 -30.61 27.13 0.74
CA ILE A 505 -31.21 26.29 1.76
C ILE A 505 -31.65 24.97 1.10
N ARG A 506 -31.09 23.85 1.55
CA ARG A 506 -31.59 22.52 1.19
C ARG A 506 -32.12 21.79 2.41
N VAL A 507 -33.34 21.28 2.29
CA VAL A 507 -33.95 20.42 3.29
C VAL A 507 -34.22 19.05 2.68
N THR A 508 -33.62 18.02 3.27
CA THR A 508 -33.77 16.63 2.86
C THR A 508 -34.47 15.83 3.94
N VAL A 509 -35.64 15.24 3.64
CA VAL A 509 -36.45 14.46 4.59
C VAL A 509 -36.42 12.98 4.23
N PHE A 510 -36.20 12.11 5.22
CA PHE A 510 -36.06 10.66 5.06
C PHE A 510 -37.10 9.87 5.86
N GLY A 511 -37.56 8.76 5.30
CA GLY A 511 -38.27 7.70 6.03
C GLY A 511 -39.71 7.47 5.57
N SER A 512 -40.39 6.51 6.19
CA SER A 512 -41.71 6.05 5.77
C SER A 512 -42.82 7.11 5.85
N SER A 513 -42.60 8.19 6.61
CA SER A 513 -43.54 9.32 6.75
C SER A 513 -43.02 10.62 6.14
N ALA A 514 -41.90 10.57 5.41
CA ALA A 514 -41.35 11.73 4.70
C ALA A 514 -42.32 12.19 3.60
N ASN A 515 -42.55 13.50 3.51
CA ASN A 515 -43.42 14.11 2.52
C ASN A 515 -42.98 15.56 2.24
N GLU A 516 -43.44 16.10 1.11
CA GLU A 516 -43.06 17.44 0.66
C GLU A 516 -43.50 18.53 1.63
N ASN A 517 -44.69 18.44 2.22
CA ASN A 517 -45.17 19.43 3.20
C ASN A 517 -44.22 19.55 4.40
N MET A 518 -43.66 18.43 4.85
CA MET A 518 -42.65 18.42 5.91
C MET A 518 -41.37 19.12 5.45
N ALA A 519 -40.86 18.81 4.25
CA ALA A 519 -39.67 19.47 3.71
C ALA A 519 -39.86 21.00 3.61
N TYR A 520 -40.98 21.45 3.03
CA TYR A 520 -41.33 22.87 2.91
C TYR A 520 -41.55 23.55 4.25
N HIS A 521 -42.08 22.85 5.26
CA HIS A 521 -42.25 23.42 6.60
C HIS A 521 -40.91 23.76 7.25
N TYR A 522 -39.92 22.87 7.14
CA TYR A 522 -38.56 23.12 7.64
C TYR A 522 -37.82 24.16 6.79
N ALA A 523 -37.96 24.12 5.46
CA ALA A 523 -37.34 25.10 4.57
C ALA A 523 -37.90 26.51 4.81
N GLY A 524 -39.22 26.65 4.98
CA GLY A 524 -39.85 27.93 5.28
C GLY A 524 -39.43 28.51 6.63
N ALA A 525 -39.23 27.67 7.66
CA ALA A 525 -38.69 28.10 8.94
C ALA A 525 -37.25 28.65 8.77
N LEU A 526 -36.39 27.93 8.05
CA LEU A 526 -35.02 28.37 7.74
C LEU A 526 -35.01 29.67 6.93
N LYS A 527 -35.83 29.77 5.87
CA LYS A 527 -35.95 30.96 5.04
C LYS A 527 -36.33 32.19 5.85
N THR A 528 -37.27 32.02 6.78
CA THR A 528 -37.76 33.11 7.64
C THR A 528 -36.65 33.61 8.57
N VAL A 529 -35.94 32.69 9.24
CA VAL A 529 -34.87 33.07 10.16
C VAL A 529 -33.68 33.67 9.41
N VAL A 530 -33.24 33.04 8.31
CA VAL A 530 -32.13 33.52 7.46
C VAL A 530 -32.44 34.90 6.87
N GLY A 531 -33.63 35.11 6.31
CA GLY A 531 -34.03 36.40 5.74
C GLY A 531 -34.24 37.50 6.78
N LYS A 532 -34.43 37.15 8.05
CA LYS A 532 -34.56 38.11 9.14
C LYS A 532 -33.19 38.50 9.72
N GLU A 533 -32.32 37.52 9.95
CA GLU A 533 -31.00 37.73 10.56
C GLU A 533 -29.97 38.31 9.59
N PHE A 534 -29.96 37.86 8.34
CA PHE A 534 -28.95 38.25 7.35
C PHE A 534 -29.58 39.20 6.32
N ARG A 535 -28.88 40.31 6.03
CA ARG A 535 -29.32 41.32 5.05
C ARG A 535 -28.21 41.62 4.05
N SER A 536 -28.62 42.08 2.87
CA SER A 536 -27.72 42.78 1.95
C SER A 536 -27.43 44.19 2.48
N GLY A 537 -26.26 44.73 2.18
CA GLY A 537 -25.81 46.05 2.68
C GLY A 537 -26.59 47.19 2.02
N GLU A 538 -26.60 48.38 2.64
CA GLU A 538 -27.23 49.56 2.05
C GLU A 538 -26.67 49.83 0.64
N GLY A 539 -27.55 49.84 -0.38
CA GLY A 539 -27.18 50.06 -1.79
C GLY A 539 -26.84 48.80 -2.60
N THR A 540 -26.99 47.59 -2.04
CA THR A 540 -26.80 46.32 -2.76
C THR A 540 -28.12 45.62 -3.08
N GLU A 541 -28.14 44.75 -4.10
CA GLU A 541 -29.31 43.93 -4.45
C GLU A 541 -29.85 43.14 -3.24
N PRO A 542 -31.17 42.90 -3.15
CA PRO A 542 -31.75 42.16 -2.02
C PRO A 542 -31.16 40.75 -1.89
N LEU A 543 -31.00 40.28 -0.64
CA LEU A 543 -30.54 38.92 -0.34
C LEU A 543 -31.37 37.90 -1.14
N THR A 544 -30.70 37.17 -2.02
CA THR A 544 -31.34 36.11 -2.82
C THR A 544 -31.35 34.82 -1.99
N ILE A 545 -32.53 34.30 -1.68
CA ILE A 545 -32.68 33.02 -0.96
C ILE A 545 -33.23 31.97 -1.91
N GLU A 546 -32.44 30.94 -2.17
CA GLU A 546 -32.81 29.75 -2.95
C GLU A 546 -33.15 28.59 -2.02
N GLU A 547 -34.23 27.87 -2.32
CA GLU A 547 -34.68 26.73 -1.54
C GLU A 547 -34.76 25.47 -2.41
N ASP A 548 -34.31 24.36 -1.86
CA ASP A 548 -34.39 23.04 -2.48
C ASP A 548 -34.91 22.01 -1.46
N CYS A 549 -36.05 21.41 -1.76
CA CYS A 549 -36.71 20.44 -0.89
C CYS A 549 -36.62 19.04 -1.50
N VAL A 550 -35.99 18.11 -0.79
CA VAL A 550 -35.79 16.74 -1.24
C VAL A 550 -36.49 15.77 -0.29
N VAL A 551 -37.24 14.83 -0.85
CA VAL A 551 -37.98 13.82 -0.07
C VAL A 551 -37.57 12.42 -0.52
N GLU A 552 -37.12 11.59 0.42
CA GLU A 552 -36.74 10.20 0.17
C GLU A 552 -37.62 9.26 1.02
N THR A 553 -38.54 8.56 0.35
CA THR A 553 -39.46 7.61 1.01
C THR A 553 -38.93 6.17 0.94
N THR A 554 -39.05 5.44 2.04
CA THR A 554 -38.69 4.02 2.11
C THR A 554 -39.93 3.16 1.83
N THR A 555 -39.90 2.36 0.76
CA THR A 555 -40.99 1.45 0.44
C THR A 555 -41.04 0.32 1.46
N ALA A 556 -42.06 0.31 2.31
CA ALA A 556 -42.42 -0.87 3.08
C ALA A 556 -42.73 -2.00 2.08
N THR A 557 -41.86 -3.00 1.99
CA THR A 557 -42.12 -4.21 1.20
C THR A 557 -43.48 -4.78 1.60
N HIS A 558 -44.42 -4.81 0.66
CA HIS A 558 -45.61 -5.66 0.68
C HIS A 558 -45.18 -7.15 0.62
N GLN A 559 -44.47 -7.63 1.63
CA GLN A 559 -44.33 -9.06 1.85
C GLN A 559 -45.60 -9.55 2.52
N LYS A 560 -46.31 -10.46 1.84
CA LYS A 560 -47.42 -11.25 2.39
C LYS A 560 -47.06 -11.69 3.81
N LYS A 561 -47.95 -11.38 4.75
CA LYS A 561 -47.92 -11.82 6.16
C LYS A 561 -47.64 -13.32 6.25
N THR A 562 -46.37 -13.69 6.42
CA THR A 562 -46.00 -14.94 7.08
C THR A 562 -45.72 -14.60 8.52
N ARG A 563 -46.43 -15.27 9.43
CA ARG A 563 -46.38 -15.06 10.88
C ARG A 563 -44.95 -15.30 11.40
N PHE A 564 -44.15 -14.25 11.54
CA PHE A 564 -43.04 -14.22 12.49
C PHE A 564 -43.40 -13.26 13.62
N LYS A 565 -43.53 -13.80 14.84
CA LYS A 565 -43.68 -13.03 16.08
C LYS A 565 -42.32 -12.41 16.44
N GLY A 566 -42.05 -11.23 15.90
CA GLY A 566 -41.00 -10.31 16.34
C GLY A 566 -41.39 -8.90 15.93
N LYS A 567 -41.42 -7.94 16.86
CA LYS A 567 -41.69 -6.53 16.52
C LYS A 567 -40.60 -6.04 15.57
N ALA A 568 -40.93 -5.79 14.30
CA ALA A 568 -40.05 -5.07 13.40
C ALA A 568 -39.77 -3.67 13.98
N PRO A 569 -38.51 -3.20 14.02
CA PRO A 569 -38.20 -1.86 14.49
C PRO A 569 -38.91 -0.82 13.61
N LYS A 570 -39.64 0.11 14.23
CA LYS A 570 -40.25 1.25 13.52
C LYS A 570 -39.13 2.11 12.94
N GLU A 571 -39.12 2.28 11.63
CA GLU A 571 -38.22 3.20 10.93
C GLU A 571 -38.49 4.64 11.40
N LYS A 572 -37.43 5.40 11.70
CA LYS A 572 -37.54 6.78 12.23
C LYS A 572 -37.41 7.78 11.08
N THR A 573 -38.33 8.74 11.02
CA THR A 573 -38.26 9.88 10.08
C THR A 573 -37.21 10.89 10.55
N ALA A 574 -36.32 11.30 9.65
CA ALA A 574 -35.24 12.25 9.91
C ALA A 574 -35.22 13.39 8.87
N VAL A 575 -34.66 14.53 9.25
CA VAL A 575 -34.51 15.73 8.42
C VAL A 575 -33.04 16.16 8.44
N SER A 576 -32.45 16.37 7.28
CA SER A 576 -31.17 17.08 7.12
C SER A 576 -31.42 18.46 6.57
N ALA A 577 -30.80 19.47 7.17
CA ALA A 577 -30.84 20.85 6.72
C ALA A 577 -29.42 21.34 6.42
N LEU A 578 -29.20 21.77 5.19
CA LEU A 578 -27.99 22.40 4.71
C LEU A 578 -28.31 23.87 4.41
N VAL A 579 -27.56 24.78 5.03
CA VAL A 579 -27.63 26.22 4.70
C VAL A 579 -26.23 26.67 4.29
N VAL A 580 -26.14 27.37 3.16
CA VAL A 580 -24.91 27.96 2.63
C VAL A 580 -25.13 29.46 2.47
N LEU A 581 -24.27 30.27 3.09
CA LEU A 581 -24.25 31.72 2.94
C LEU A 581 -23.05 32.12 2.09
N GLU A 582 -23.29 32.97 1.10
CA GLU A 582 -22.25 33.60 0.28
C GLU A 582 -22.21 35.11 0.59
N THR A 583 -21.08 35.55 1.16
CA THR A 583 -20.85 36.95 1.51
C THR A 583 -20.48 37.77 0.27
N VAL A 584 -20.66 39.09 0.32
CA VAL A 584 -20.28 40.00 -0.78
C VAL A 584 -18.78 40.01 -1.09
N THR A 585 -17.94 39.56 -0.16
CA THR A 585 -16.49 39.41 -0.33
C THR A 585 -16.09 38.02 -0.85
N GLY A 586 -17.06 37.17 -1.19
CA GLY A 586 -16.83 35.83 -1.76
C GLY A 586 -16.63 34.71 -0.73
N GLY A 587 -16.70 35.01 0.57
CA GLY A 587 -16.67 33.99 1.63
C GLY A 587 -17.88 33.05 1.57
N ILE A 588 -17.65 31.76 1.81
CA ILE A 588 -18.63 30.67 1.75
C ILE A 588 -18.70 30.01 3.12
N ILE A 589 -19.85 30.12 3.79
CA ILE A 589 -20.06 29.58 5.13
C ILE A 589 -21.21 28.59 5.07
N SER A 590 -20.98 27.35 5.49
CA SER A 590 -22.00 26.31 5.46
C SER A 590 -22.26 25.68 6.83
N ILE A 591 -23.51 25.29 7.06
CA ILE A 591 -23.92 24.45 8.17
C ILE A 591 -24.79 23.32 7.64
N ASP A 592 -24.39 22.10 7.95
CA ASP A 592 -25.13 20.88 7.64
C ASP A 592 -25.48 20.16 8.95
N ARG A 593 -26.77 19.93 9.18
CA ARG A 593 -27.27 19.30 10.41
C ARG A 593 -28.39 18.32 10.10
N THR A 594 -28.22 17.09 10.56
CA THR A 594 -29.28 16.06 10.53
C THR A 594 -29.88 15.86 11.91
N ALA A 595 -31.20 15.85 12.01
CA ALA A 595 -31.97 15.64 13.24
C ALA A 595 -33.14 14.67 13.01
N ASN A 596 -33.56 13.97 14.06
CA ASN A 596 -34.83 13.23 14.01
C ASN A 596 -36.00 14.20 14.18
N VAL A 597 -37.09 13.99 13.44
CA VAL A 597 -38.28 14.87 13.49
C VAL A 597 -38.92 14.93 14.89
N ASN A 598 -38.74 13.87 15.68
CA ASN A 598 -39.24 13.81 17.07
C ASN A 598 -38.31 14.49 18.09
N GLU A 599 -37.07 14.83 17.70
CA GLU A 599 -36.04 15.38 18.59
C GLU A 599 -35.85 16.89 18.41
N SER A 600 -36.18 17.45 17.24
CA SER A 600 -36.09 18.89 16.96
C SER A 600 -37.23 19.35 16.06
N THR A 601 -37.94 20.41 16.45
CA THR A 601 -38.92 21.07 15.59
C THR A 601 -38.23 21.91 14.52
N ALA A 602 -38.98 22.33 13.49
CA ALA A 602 -38.47 23.19 12.42
C ALA A 602 -37.89 24.52 12.94
N SER A 603 -38.57 25.16 13.89
CA SER A 603 -38.10 26.40 14.53
C SER A 603 -36.79 26.18 15.28
N ILE A 604 -36.71 25.14 16.12
CA ILE A 604 -35.51 24.86 16.92
C ILE A 604 -34.31 24.57 16.01
N LEU A 605 -34.52 23.81 14.93
CA LEU A 605 -33.47 23.51 13.97
C LEU A 605 -33.00 24.79 13.25
N ALA A 606 -33.93 25.65 12.83
CA ALA A 606 -33.63 26.91 12.18
C ALA A 606 -32.87 27.87 13.09
N ASP A 607 -33.29 28.03 14.34
CA ASP A 607 -32.62 28.89 15.32
C ASP A 607 -31.20 28.41 15.63
N GLN A 608 -31.01 27.09 15.76
CA GLN A 608 -29.68 26.51 15.99
C GLN A 608 -28.72 26.71 14.81
N ILE A 609 -29.22 26.59 13.58
CA ILE A 609 -28.42 26.82 12.38
C ILE A 609 -28.09 28.30 12.24
N SER A 610 -29.09 29.18 12.38
CA SER A 610 -28.89 30.63 12.25
C SER A 610 -27.95 31.19 13.32
N SER A 611 -28.12 30.77 14.58
CA SER A 611 -27.22 31.16 15.66
C SER A 611 -25.78 30.79 15.37
N LYS A 612 -25.53 29.61 14.78
CA LYS A 612 -24.18 29.16 14.44
C LYS A 612 -23.60 29.91 13.23
N LEU A 613 -24.43 30.21 12.22
CA LEU A 613 -24.02 31.04 11.07
C LEU A 613 -23.67 32.47 11.51
N SER A 614 -24.48 33.04 12.41
CA SER A 614 -24.23 34.34 13.03
C SER A 614 -22.92 34.34 13.83
N GLU A 615 -22.60 33.28 14.57
CA GLU A 615 -21.29 33.11 15.25
C GLU A 615 -20.13 33.17 14.24
N TYR A 616 -20.23 32.49 13.10
CA TYR A 616 -19.18 32.51 12.08
C TYR A 616 -18.99 33.91 11.47
N LEU A 617 -20.07 34.59 11.09
CA LEU A 617 -19.98 35.94 10.53
C LEU A 617 -19.41 36.94 11.55
N GLN A 618 -19.84 36.86 12.82
CA GLN A 618 -19.31 37.72 13.90
C GLN A 618 -17.84 37.47 14.19
N SER A 619 -17.38 36.23 14.04
CA SER A 619 -15.97 35.87 14.22
C SER A 619 -15.06 36.36 13.08
N GLY A 620 -15.62 36.86 11.98
CA GLY A 620 -14.90 37.23 10.76
C GLY A 620 -14.51 36.02 9.89
N THR A 621 -15.12 34.86 10.12
CA THR A 621 -14.86 33.64 9.33
C THR A 621 -15.32 33.84 7.88
N CYS A 622 -14.45 33.52 6.92
CA CYS A 622 -14.78 33.52 5.49
C CYS A 622 -15.10 32.11 4.98
N VAL A 623 -14.50 31.08 5.57
CA VAL A 623 -14.71 29.67 5.22
C VAL A 623 -14.83 28.83 6.49
N ASP A 624 -15.88 28.01 6.58
CA ASP A 624 -16.10 27.17 7.76
C ASP A 624 -15.06 26.05 7.92
N GLU A 625 -14.99 25.48 9.12
CA GLU A 625 -14.00 24.46 9.50
C GLU A 625 -14.02 23.17 8.66
N HIS A 626 -15.17 22.79 8.09
CA HIS A 626 -15.33 21.61 7.25
C HIS A 626 -15.11 21.90 5.76
N LEU A 627 -15.28 23.14 5.31
CA LEU A 627 -14.84 23.54 3.98
C LEU A 627 -13.32 23.72 3.94
N ALA A 628 -12.75 24.32 4.99
CA ALA A 628 -11.32 24.56 5.09
C ALA A 628 -10.51 23.26 5.06
N ASP A 629 -10.91 22.23 5.81
CA ASP A 629 -10.18 20.95 5.86
C ASP A 629 -10.21 20.17 4.52
N ASN A 630 -11.25 20.36 3.70
CA ASN A 630 -11.37 19.79 2.36
C ASN A 630 -10.63 20.62 1.30
N ALA A 631 -10.41 21.92 1.55
CA ALA A 631 -9.71 22.80 0.62
C ALA A 631 -8.18 22.62 0.64
N VAL A 632 -7.59 22.20 1.77
CA VAL A 632 -6.12 22.14 1.94
C VAL A 632 -5.40 21.39 0.81
N VAL A 633 -5.94 20.25 0.37
CA VAL A 633 -5.33 19.47 -0.72
C VAL A 633 -5.25 20.30 -1.99
N PHE A 634 -6.29 21.06 -2.32
CA PHE A 634 -6.34 21.89 -3.52
C PHE A 634 -5.51 23.17 -3.35
N MET A 635 -5.46 23.75 -2.15
CA MET A 635 -4.56 24.88 -1.84
C MET A 635 -3.09 24.51 -2.05
N ALA A 636 -2.66 23.33 -1.59
CA ALA A 636 -1.28 22.84 -1.75
C ALA A 636 -0.93 22.47 -3.19
N LEU A 637 -1.93 22.29 -4.05
CA LEU A 637 -1.82 22.01 -5.48
C LEU A 637 -2.06 23.27 -6.34
N ALA A 638 -2.50 24.39 -5.76
CA ALA A 638 -2.77 25.60 -6.50
C ALA A 638 -1.47 26.33 -6.88
N GLN A 639 -1.49 27.04 -8.01
CA GLN A 639 -0.40 27.89 -8.41
C GLN A 639 -0.45 29.21 -7.61
N GLY A 640 0.60 29.46 -6.82
CA GLY A 640 0.72 30.63 -5.96
C GLY A 640 0.18 30.38 -4.55
N THR A 641 -0.08 31.48 -3.83
CA THR A 641 -0.41 31.43 -2.41
C THR A 641 -1.92 31.52 -2.17
N SER A 642 -2.52 30.44 -1.70
CA SER A 642 -3.93 30.41 -1.29
C SER A 642 -4.10 30.85 0.16
N ARG A 643 -5.14 31.64 0.45
CA ARG A 643 -5.42 32.17 1.80
C ARG A 643 -6.88 31.98 2.17
N LEU A 644 -7.15 31.39 3.34
CA LEU A 644 -8.49 31.24 3.90
C LEU A 644 -8.55 31.78 5.32
N ARG A 645 -9.55 32.59 5.64
CA ARG A 645 -9.87 32.95 7.03
C ARG A 645 -10.91 31.97 7.59
N VAL A 646 -10.51 31.24 8.63
CA VAL A 646 -11.23 30.10 9.22
C VAL A 646 -11.57 30.38 10.70
N PRO A 647 -12.54 29.69 11.30
CA PRO A 647 -12.88 29.91 12.71
C PRO A 647 -11.76 29.44 13.63
N CYS A 648 -11.51 30.20 14.70
CA CYS A 648 -10.51 29.90 15.71
C CYS A 648 -11.14 29.99 17.11
N ARG A 649 -10.86 29.01 17.98
CA ARG A 649 -11.36 28.99 19.37
C ARG A 649 -10.20 28.80 20.33
N ALA A 650 -10.02 29.78 21.23
CA ALA A 650 -8.90 29.81 22.18
C ALA A 650 -7.53 29.65 21.50
N HIS A 651 -7.34 30.37 20.38
CA HIS A 651 -6.12 30.37 19.57
C HIS A 651 -5.74 28.95 19.12
N ARG A 652 -6.74 28.22 18.62
CA ARG A 652 -6.59 26.89 18.04
C ARG A 652 -7.61 26.69 16.92
N THR A 653 -7.14 26.14 15.82
CA THR A 653 -7.98 25.70 14.71
C THR A 653 -8.41 24.24 14.86
N SER A 654 -9.19 23.71 13.90
CA SER A 654 -9.63 22.31 13.97
C SER A 654 -8.43 21.36 13.78
N LYS A 655 -8.37 20.27 14.56
CA LYS A 655 -7.31 19.27 14.37
C LYS A 655 -7.36 18.61 12.99
N HIS A 656 -8.54 18.59 12.35
CA HIS A 656 -8.70 18.08 10.99
C HIS A 656 -7.97 18.96 9.98
N LEU A 657 -8.06 20.29 10.13
CA LEU A 657 -7.36 21.26 9.30
C LEU A 657 -5.85 21.17 9.48
N GLU A 658 -5.36 21.20 10.72
CA GLU A 658 -3.92 21.10 11.03
C GLU A 658 -3.30 19.79 10.52
N THR A 659 -4.02 18.67 10.67
CA THR A 659 -3.57 17.36 10.16
C THR A 659 -3.46 17.38 8.64
N ALA A 660 -4.42 18.00 7.94
CA ALA A 660 -4.38 18.10 6.48
C ALA A 660 -3.21 18.98 5.99
N LEU A 661 -2.94 20.10 6.67
CA LEU A 661 -1.84 21.02 6.34
C LEU A 661 -0.47 20.34 6.47
N GLU A 662 -0.23 19.64 7.57
CA GLU A 662 1.04 18.93 7.81
C GLU A 662 1.29 17.84 6.76
N ILE A 663 0.26 17.05 6.41
CA ILE A 663 0.38 15.99 5.41
C ILE A 663 0.60 16.58 4.02
N ALA A 664 -0.12 17.65 3.69
CA ALA A 664 0.04 18.34 2.42
C ALA A 664 1.47 18.86 2.26
N ALA A 665 1.99 19.56 3.27
CA ALA A 665 3.36 20.07 3.26
C ALA A 665 4.40 18.96 3.06
N ARG A 666 4.28 17.84 3.79
CA ARG A 666 5.23 16.72 3.69
C ARG A 666 5.22 16.01 2.34
N LEU A 667 4.06 15.91 1.67
CA LEU A 667 3.93 15.15 0.43
C LEU A 667 4.08 16.00 -0.83
N THR A 668 3.69 17.28 -0.81
CA THR A 668 3.79 18.17 -1.97
C THR A 668 5.01 19.09 -1.92
N GLY A 669 5.61 19.29 -0.74
CA GLY A 669 6.63 20.32 -0.50
C GLY A 669 6.06 21.73 -0.35
N ALA A 670 4.74 21.90 -0.31
CA ALA A 670 4.11 23.18 -0.03
C ALA A 670 4.47 23.70 1.36
N THR A 671 4.56 25.02 1.51
CA THR A 671 4.72 25.65 2.83
C THR A 671 3.39 26.23 3.28
N TYR A 672 3.16 26.27 4.59
CA TYR A 672 1.97 26.91 5.12
C TYR A 672 2.30 27.78 6.34
N ARG A 673 1.47 28.80 6.55
CA ARG A 673 1.50 29.66 7.73
C ARG A 673 0.10 29.74 8.32
N LEU A 674 0.03 29.74 9.64
CA LEU A 674 -1.21 29.92 10.38
C LEU A 674 -1.06 31.18 11.23
N HIS A 675 -1.84 32.21 10.88
CA HIS A 675 -1.90 33.46 11.63
C HIS A 675 -3.16 33.45 12.50
N GLU A 676 -3.00 33.10 13.77
CA GLU A 676 -4.12 33.04 14.72
C GLU A 676 -4.48 34.44 15.20
N GLU A 677 -5.77 34.75 15.15
CA GLU A 677 -6.38 35.95 15.71
C GLU A 677 -7.27 35.55 16.91
N GLU A 678 -7.92 36.53 17.53
CA GLU A 678 -8.74 36.30 18.73
C GLU A 678 -9.92 35.34 18.48
N THR A 679 -10.59 35.50 17.33
CA THR A 679 -11.80 34.72 16.95
C THR A 679 -11.68 33.98 15.62
N SER A 680 -10.63 34.26 14.84
CA SER A 680 -10.40 33.68 13.50
C SER A 680 -8.93 33.27 13.34
N ALA A 681 -8.60 32.58 12.26
CA ALA A 681 -7.21 32.37 11.85
C ALA A 681 -7.09 32.48 10.33
N VAL A 682 -6.00 33.06 9.84
CA VAL A 682 -5.68 33.06 8.41
C VAL A 682 -4.72 31.91 8.12
N VAL A 683 -5.20 30.97 7.33
CA VAL A 683 -4.42 29.85 6.78
C VAL A 683 -3.86 30.29 5.44
N GLU A 684 -2.55 30.39 5.33
CA GLU A 684 -1.82 30.67 4.10
C GLU A 684 -1.10 29.40 3.64
N VAL A 685 -1.30 28.97 2.41
CA VAL A 685 -0.62 27.82 1.81
C VAL A 685 0.01 28.25 0.50
N ASP A 686 1.32 28.09 0.39
CA ASP A 686 2.10 28.38 -0.81
C ASP A 686 2.39 27.07 -1.56
N GLY A 687 1.68 26.87 -2.66
CA GLY A 687 1.86 25.71 -3.53
C GLY A 687 3.14 25.86 -4.38
N PRO A 688 3.86 24.78 -4.70
CA PRO A 688 5.19 24.83 -5.32
C PRO A 688 5.27 25.43 -6.75
N GLY A 689 4.21 26.06 -7.28
CA GLY A 689 4.22 26.85 -8.52
C GLY A 689 4.33 26.04 -9.83
N GLU A 690 5.11 24.95 -9.84
CA GLU A 690 5.19 23.93 -10.89
C GLU A 690 4.79 22.59 -10.24
N LEU A 691 3.50 22.25 -10.31
CA LEU A 691 3.11 20.86 -10.03
C LEU A 691 3.74 19.95 -11.08
N ALA A 692 4.44 18.91 -10.63
CA ALA A 692 4.88 17.77 -11.44
C ALA A 692 3.71 16.93 -12.00
N VAL A 693 2.56 17.56 -12.23
CA VAL A 693 1.30 16.99 -12.74
C VAL A 693 1.00 17.53 -14.15
N SER A 694 1.86 18.40 -14.71
CA SER A 694 1.83 18.73 -16.14
C SER A 694 2.61 17.68 -16.94
N SER A 695 1.87 16.92 -17.73
CA SER A 695 2.37 16.27 -18.93
C SER A 695 2.96 17.37 -19.85
N GLN A 696 4.28 17.33 -20.04
CA GLN A 696 5.07 18.14 -20.99
C GLN A 696 5.14 19.67 -20.74
N ARG A 697 6.31 20.16 -20.29
CA ARG A 697 7.19 21.09 -21.03
C ARG A 697 8.39 21.53 -20.17
N LYS A 698 9.49 20.77 -20.26
CA LYS A 698 10.84 21.33 -20.41
C LYS A 698 11.47 20.72 -21.66
N SER A 699 10.80 20.95 -22.78
CA SER A 699 11.45 21.03 -24.09
C SER A 699 11.58 22.51 -24.40
N ASP A 700 12.68 23.11 -23.93
CA ASP A 700 13.42 24.18 -24.60
C ASP A 700 14.58 24.59 -23.68
N GLY A 701 15.73 23.96 -23.94
CA GLY A 701 16.96 24.08 -23.17
C GLY A 701 17.65 22.73 -23.00
N MET A 702 18.37 22.28 -24.05
CA MET A 702 19.07 20.99 -24.18
C MET A 702 18.18 19.75 -24.42
N SER A 703 17.76 19.58 -25.68
CA SER A 703 17.37 18.28 -26.24
C SER A 703 18.46 17.24 -25.99
N SER A 704 18.15 16.18 -25.24
CA SER A 704 18.92 14.94 -25.28
C SER A 704 18.71 14.27 -26.64
N ARG A 705 19.83 13.88 -27.28
CA ARG A 705 19.89 13.34 -28.65
C ARG A 705 19.02 12.08 -28.90
N ALA A 706 18.53 11.40 -27.85
CA ALA A 706 17.70 10.20 -27.95
C ALA A 706 16.27 10.46 -28.46
N GLY A 707 15.74 11.69 -28.34
CA GLY A 707 14.42 12.05 -28.88
C GLY A 707 14.29 12.08 -30.41
N ARG A 708 15.35 11.71 -31.15
CA ARG A 708 15.39 11.68 -32.63
C ARG A 708 15.31 10.28 -33.25
N VAL A 709 15.17 9.21 -32.46
CA VAL A 709 15.14 7.84 -32.98
C VAL A 709 13.75 7.53 -33.55
N SER A 710 13.70 7.22 -34.85
CA SER A 710 12.49 6.76 -35.55
C SER A 710 12.76 5.43 -36.25
N LEU A 711 11.80 4.50 -36.21
CA LEU A 711 11.85 3.24 -36.96
C LEU A 711 11.05 3.34 -38.25
N GLN A 712 11.55 2.71 -39.31
CA GLN A 712 10.85 2.57 -40.58
C GLN A 712 10.66 1.09 -40.89
N TRP A 713 9.41 0.65 -40.95
CA TRP A 713 9.02 -0.71 -41.30
C TRP A 713 8.92 -0.89 -42.81
N SER A 714 9.58 -1.91 -43.32
CA SER A 714 9.48 -2.38 -44.69
C SER A 714 9.30 -3.89 -44.71
N ILE A 715 8.93 -4.47 -45.85
CA ILE A 715 9.00 -5.92 -46.04
C ILE A 715 10.02 -6.14 -47.16
N PRO A 716 11.13 -6.85 -46.91
CA PRO A 716 12.09 -7.15 -47.96
C PRO A 716 11.48 -8.07 -49.01
N GLN A 717 11.84 -7.86 -50.27
CA GLN A 717 11.52 -8.78 -51.36
C GLN A 717 12.54 -9.91 -51.32
N LEU A 718 12.07 -11.13 -51.08
CA LEU A 718 12.92 -12.31 -50.91
C LEU A 718 12.48 -13.40 -51.87
N GLU A 719 13.45 -14.13 -52.39
CA GLU A 719 13.24 -15.28 -53.25
C GLU A 719 13.44 -16.59 -52.47
N GLY A 720 12.99 -17.71 -53.04
CA GLY A 720 13.08 -19.02 -52.39
C GLY A 720 11.94 -19.30 -51.40
N LYS A 721 12.07 -20.40 -50.66
CA LYS A 721 11.01 -20.90 -49.76
C LYS A 721 11.30 -20.48 -48.32
N PRO A 722 10.52 -19.55 -47.72
CA PRO A 722 10.74 -19.14 -46.34
C PRO A 722 10.38 -20.26 -45.36
N PRO A 723 10.87 -20.18 -44.10
CA PRO A 723 10.50 -21.14 -43.06
C PRO A 723 8.99 -21.12 -42.82
N SER A 724 8.44 -22.25 -42.37
CA SER A 724 7.06 -22.33 -41.92
C SER A 724 6.80 -21.38 -40.73
N ALA A 725 5.53 -21.00 -40.54
CA ALA A 725 5.12 -20.14 -39.43
C ALA A 725 5.50 -20.77 -38.10
N ARG A 726 6.14 -20.00 -37.21
CA ARG A 726 6.74 -20.52 -35.98
C ARG A 726 6.96 -19.42 -34.94
N GLY A 727 6.88 -19.79 -33.66
CA GLY A 727 7.39 -18.99 -32.55
C GLY A 727 8.27 -19.79 -31.59
N GLY A 728 9.06 -19.09 -30.79
CA GLY A 728 10.05 -19.69 -29.88
C GLY A 728 11.22 -20.37 -30.60
N HIS A 729 11.55 -19.93 -31.81
CA HIS A 729 12.75 -20.30 -32.54
C HIS A 729 13.92 -19.38 -32.14
N SER A 730 15.14 -19.72 -32.55
CA SER A 730 16.31 -18.83 -32.44
C SER A 730 16.75 -18.33 -33.82
N ALA A 731 17.34 -17.14 -33.87
CA ALA A 731 17.96 -16.60 -35.07
C ALA A 731 19.32 -15.99 -34.76
N VAL A 732 20.33 -16.27 -35.61
CA VAL A 732 21.70 -15.75 -35.48
C VAL A 732 22.24 -15.30 -36.83
N LEU A 733 23.11 -14.29 -36.85
CA LEU A 733 23.73 -13.77 -38.06
C LEU A 733 25.17 -14.30 -38.22
N ALA A 734 25.39 -15.21 -39.16
CA ALA A 734 26.72 -15.74 -39.49
C ALA A 734 27.22 -15.16 -40.83
N GLY A 735 28.08 -14.15 -40.76
CA GLY A 735 28.51 -13.40 -41.94
C GLY A 735 27.31 -12.73 -42.63
N THR A 736 27.05 -13.08 -43.89
CA THR A 736 25.88 -12.60 -44.65
C THR A 736 24.64 -13.50 -44.50
N HIS A 737 24.70 -14.54 -43.67
CA HIS A 737 23.62 -15.53 -43.55
C HIS A 737 22.87 -15.38 -42.23
N LEU A 738 21.56 -15.10 -42.31
CA LEU A 738 20.66 -15.18 -41.16
C LEU A 738 20.17 -16.63 -41.03
N LEU A 739 20.56 -17.30 -39.95
CA LEU A 739 20.19 -18.68 -39.66
C LEU A 739 19.00 -18.72 -38.72
N ILE A 740 18.01 -19.57 -38.99
CA ILE A 740 16.83 -19.78 -38.15
C ILE A 740 16.72 -21.25 -37.81
N PHE A 741 16.62 -21.56 -36.52
CA PHE A 741 16.56 -22.94 -36.04
C PHE A 741 15.35 -23.18 -35.12
N GLY A 742 14.67 -24.31 -35.36
CA GLY A 742 13.62 -24.84 -34.50
C GLY A 742 12.36 -23.98 -34.39
N GLY A 743 11.69 -24.04 -33.23
CA GLY A 743 10.42 -23.37 -32.95
C GLY A 743 9.22 -24.31 -32.99
N HIS A 744 8.02 -23.74 -32.89
CA HIS A 744 6.77 -24.49 -32.93
C HIS A 744 5.60 -23.68 -33.48
N PHE A 745 4.55 -24.38 -33.90
CA PHE A 745 3.27 -23.79 -34.32
C PHE A 745 2.09 -24.71 -34.00
N PHE A 746 0.87 -24.21 -34.13
CA PHE A 746 -0.35 -25.01 -33.93
C PHE A 746 -0.76 -25.70 -35.24
N GLY A 747 -0.71 -27.03 -35.26
CA GLY A 747 -1.01 -27.84 -36.43
C GLY A 747 -2.51 -28.03 -36.68
N SER A 748 -2.86 -28.35 -37.93
CA SER A 748 -4.25 -28.61 -38.36
C SER A 748 -4.91 -29.80 -37.67
N ALA A 749 -4.12 -30.75 -37.16
CA ALA A 749 -4.59 -31.92 -36.42
C ALA A 749 -4.91 -31.66 -34.93
N GLY A 750 -4.82 -30.40 -34.45
CA GLY A 750 -5.27 -30.02 -33.11
C GLY A 750 -4.21 -30.09 -32.00
N GLY A 751 -2.93 -29.91 -32.33
CA GLY A 751 -1.83 -29.91 -31.35
C GLY A 751 -0.61 -29.11 -31.83
N PHE A 752 0.36 -28.91 -30.93
CA PHE A 752 1.61 -28.22 -31.27
C PHE A 752 2.55 -29.11 -32.09
N VAL A 753 3.07 -28.55 -33.19
CA VAL A 753 4.11 -29.15 -34.02
C VAL A 753 5.43 -28.46 -33.69
N TYR A 754 6.42 -29.25 -33.29
CA TYR A 754 7.77 -28.79 -32.91
C TYR A 754 8.73 -29.04 -34.07
N LEU A 755 9.72 -28.16 -34.20
CA LEU A 755 10.61 -28.12 -35.36
C LEU A 755 12.08 -28.27 -34.95
N ASN A 756 12.88 -28.90 -35.83
CA ASN A 756 14.34 -28.99 -35.76
C ASN A 756 14.99 -28.73 -37.14
N ASP A 757 14.27 -28.07 -38.04
CA ASP A 757 14.80 -27.61 -39.31
C ASP A 757 15.71 -26.38 -39.12
N LEU A 758 16.71 -26.25 -40.00
CA LEU A 758 17.60 -25.11 -40.07
C LEU A 758 17.39 -24.42 -41.41
N HIS A 759 17.06 -23.14 -41.38
CA HIS A 759 16.90 -22.31 -42.57
C HIS A 759 17.97 -21.25 -42.60
N ARG A 760 18.45 -20.91 -43.80
CA ARG A 760 19.36 -19.79 -44.02
C ARG A 760 18.72 -18.80 -44.99
N LEU A 761 18.80 -17.53 -44.65
CA LEU A 761 18.58 -16.42 -45.57
C LEU A 761 19.94 -15.81 -45.90
N ASP A 762 20.33 -15.87 -47.16
CA ASP A 762 21.49 -15.14 -47.66
C ASP A 762 21.08 -13.69 -47.92
N LEU A 763 21.64 -12.75 -47.17
CA LEU A 763 21.34 -11.32 -47.26
C LEU A 763 22.00 -10.66 -48.48
N GLY A 764 23.04 -11.27 -49.06
CA GLY A 764 23.69 -10.80 -50.28
C GLY A 764 22.84 -11.09 -51.53
N THR A 765 22.20 -12.26 -51.57
CA THR A 765 21.33 -12.67 -52.69
C THR A 765 19.84 -12.52 -52.40
N SER A 766 19.46 -12.18 -51.16
CA SER A 766 18.05 -12.09 -50.71
C SER A 766 17.26 -13.39 -50.93
N THR A 767 17.89 -14.55 -50.77
CA THR A 767 17.29 -15.86 -51.04
C THR A 767 17.20 -16.75 -49.80
N TRP A 768 16.03 -17.34 -49.59
CA TRP A 768 15.80 -18.38 -48.59
C TRP A 768 16.20 -19.76 -49.10
N ALA A 769 16.89 -20.52 -48.25
CA ALA A 769 17.14 -21.93 -48.46
C ALA A 769 17.02 -22.72 -47.14
N GLU A 770 16.39 -23.89 -47.21
CA GLU A 770 16.47 -24.88 -46.14
C GLU A 770 17.83 -25.56 -46.19
N VAL A 771 18.50 -25.68 -45.04
CA VAL A 771 19.77 -26.40 -44.94
C VAL A 771 19.44 -27.88 -44.82
N ILE A 772 19.63 -28.60 -45.94
CA ILE A 772 19.42 -30.05 -45.98
C ILE A 772 20.67 -30.73 -45.44
N PHE A 773 20.51 -31.45 -44.33
CA PHE A 773 21.60 -32.22 -43.74
C PHE A 773 21.90 -33.46 -44.58
N PRO A 774 23.18 -33.75 -44.87
CA PRO A 774 23.57 -35.04 -45.44
C PRO A 774 23.10 -36.18 -44.53
N LYS A 775 22.53 -37.25 -45.10
CA LYS A 775 22.22 -38.47 -44.33
C LYS A 775 23.50 -39.20 -43.87
N GLU A 776 24.65 -38.88 -44.46
CA GLU A 776 25.99 -39.43 -44.18
C GLU A 776 27.06 -38.31 -44.30
N GLN A 777 28.07 -38.26 -43.40
CA GLN A 777 29.08 -37.18 -43.33
C GLN A 777 30.11 -37.20 -44.49
N PRO A 778 30.67 -36.05 -44.93
CA PRO A 778 31.91 -36.02 -45.70
C PRO A 778 33.10 -36.40 -44.81
N ARG A 779 33.87 -37.44 -45.20
CA ARG A 779 35.08 -37.89 -44.49
C ARG A 779 36.10 -36.76 -44.38
N ARG A 780 36.59 -36.48 -43.17
CA ARG A 780 37.71 -35.57 -42.92
C ARG A 780 38.93 -36.07 -43.71
N ARG A 781 39.58 -35.20 -44.49
CA ARG A 781 40.75 -35.52 -45.36
C ARG A 781 42.01 -36.03 -44.62
N GLN A 782 41.97 -36.27 -43.31
CA GLN A 782 43.12 -36.64 -42.49
C GLN A 782 43.05 -37.99 -41.77
N GLU A 783 41.96 -38.75 -41.90
CA GLU A 783 41.86 -40.10 -41.33
C GLU A 783 41.69 -41.11 -42.46
N MET A 784 42.81 -41.51 -43.06
CA MET A 784 42.84 -42.52 -44.11
C MET A 784 43.35 -43.88 -43.62
N ASP A 785 43.49 -44.12 -42.31
CA ASP A 785 44.16 -45.36 -41.86
C ASP A 785 43.62 -46.06 -40.59
N SER A 786 42.36 -45.83 -40.20
CA SER A 786 41.71 -46.67 -39.19
C SER A 786 40.26 -46.89 -39.53
N GLY A 787 39.92 -48.11 -39.96
CA GLY A 787 38.57 -48.55 -40.35
C GLY A 787 37.54 -48.60 -39.23
N GLU A 788 37.52 -47.61 -38.33
CA GLU A 788 36.47 -47.47 -37.31
C GLU A 788 35.28 -46.69 -37.88
N ILE A 789 34.09 -47.29 -37.72
CA ILE A 789 32.81 -46.66 -38.02
C ILE A 789 32.61 -45.56 -36.99
N GLY A 790 32.70 -44.29 -37.42
CA GLY A 790 32.46 -43.13 -36.56
C GLY A 790 31.07 -43.13 -35.90
N PRO A 791 30.89 -42.41 -34.78
CA PRO A 791 29.64 -42.40 -34.04
C PRO A 791 28.44 -41.93 -34.89
N PRO A 792 27.23 -42.46 -34.66
CA PRO A 792 26.04 -42.12 -35.44
C PRO A 792 25.71 -40.61 -35.35
N LEU A 793 25.24 -40.03 -36.45
CA LEU A 793 24.84 -38.63 -36.53
C LEU A 793 23.67 -38.34 -35.56
N VAL A 794 23.94 -37.62 -34.48
CA VAL A 794 22.90 -37.17 -33.53
C VAL A 794 22.50 -35.74 -33.88
N LEU A 795 21.29 -35.56 -34.42
CA LEU A 795 20.71 -34.25 -34.67
C LEU A 795 19.97 -33.73 -33.42
N PRO A 796 19.89 -32.41 -33.20
CA PRO A 796 19.06 -31.87 -32.14
C PRO A 796 17.58 -32.26 -32.35
N ALA A 797 16.94 -32.73 -31.29
CA ALA A 797 15.51 -33.04 -31.31
C ALA A 797 14.65 -31.78 -31.56
N PRO A 798 13.43 -31.92 -32.15
CA PRO A 798 12.48 -30.82 -32.32
C PRO A 798 12.18 -30.06 -31.02
N ARG A 799 12.33 -28.73 -31.05
CA ARG A 799 12.35 -27.91 -29.83
C ARG A 799 11.93 -26.46 -30.03
N TYR A 800 11.39 -25.84 -28.98
CA TYR A 800 11.17 -24.40 -28.89
C TYR A 800 11.70 -23.82 -27.57
N GLY A 801 11.89 -22.51 -27.50
CA GLY A 801 12.37 -21.81 -26.31
C GLY A 801 13.82 -22.16 -25.92
N HIS A 802 14.61 -22.61 -26.89
CA HIS A 802 16.05 -22.78 -26.76
C HIS A 802 16.76 -21.46 -27.08
N SER A 803 18.02 -21.34 -26.69
CA SER A 803 18.87 -20.22 -27.13
C SER A 803 19.88 -20.69 -28.15
N ALA A 804 20.26 -19.80 -29.08
CA ALA A 804 21.38 -20.03 -29.98
C ALA A 804 22.29 -18.79 -30.03
N LEU A 805 23.61 -19.00 -30.05
CA LEU A 805 24.62 -17.95 -30.19
C LEU A 805 25.75 -18.42 -31.10
N LEU A 806 26.41 -17.47 -31.76
CA LEU A 806 27.67 -17.70 -32.47
C LEU A 806 28.84 -17.45 -31.52
N LEU A 807 29.81 -18.35 -31.53
CA LEU A 807 31.08 -18.25 -30.80
C LEU A 807 32.21 -18.75 -31.72
N ASN A 808 33.47 -18.62 -31.27
CA ASN A 808 34.66 -19.06 -32.00
C ASN A 808 34.79 -18.40 -33.39
N GLY A 809 34.81 -17.07 -33.43
CA GLY A 809 34.97 -16.26 -34.62
C GLY A 809 33.74 -16.28 -35.52
N GLY A 810 32.59 -16.70 -34.98
CA GLY A 810 31.39 -16.95 -35.77
C GLY A 810 31.44 -18.25 -36.59
N GLU A 811 32.38 -19.16 -36.31
CA GLU A 811 32.48 -20.45 -37.01
C GLU A 811 31.45 -21.49 -36.53
N ARG A 812 30.91 -21.31 -35.31
CA ARG A 812 30.02 -22.31 -34.68
C ARG A 812 28.79 -21.66 -34.05
N MET A 813 27.61 -22.17 -34.42
CA MET A 813 26.34 -21.81 -33.79
C MET A 813 26.02 -22.82 -32.69
N PHE A 814 26.16 -22.42 -31.42
CA PHE A 814 25.80 -23.23 -30.27
C PHE A 814 24.32 -23.11 -29.95
N VAL A 815 23.66 -24.24 -29.66
CA VAL A 815 22.26 -24.34 -29.25
C VAL A 815 22.17 -25.04 -27.90
N PHE A 816 21.48 -24.44 -26.93
CA PHE A 816 21.28 -25.00 -25.60
C PHE A 816 19.81 -25.04 -25.19
N GLY A 817 19.41 -26.17 -24.59
CA GLY A 817 18.11 -26.35 -23.96
C GLY A 817 16.92 -26.33 -24.91
N GLY A 818 15.78 -25.85 -24.42
CA GLY A 818 14.48 -25.85 -25.10
C GLY A 818 13.56 -26.95 -24.60
N ARG A 819 12.35 -27.01 -25.16
CA ARG A 819 11.33 -28.01 -24.80
C ARG A 819 10.84 -28.79 -26.00
N GLY A 820 10.72 -30.10 -25.83
CA GLY A 820 10.28 -31.05 -26.85
C GLY A 820 8.79 -31.39 -26.81
N ALA A 821 8.36 -32.24 -27.74
CA ALA A 821 6.96 -32.60 -27.94
C ALA A 821 6.34 -33.44 -26.81
N ARG A 822 7.16 -34.16 -26.03
CA ARG A 822 6.69 -34.93 -24.86
C ARG A 822 6.67 -34.08 -23.60
N GLY A 823 6.92 -32.77 -23.74
CA GLY A 823 6.95 -31.81 -22.65
C GLY A 823 8.27 -31.80 -21.87
N GLU A 824 9.28 -32.55 -22.32
CA GLU A 824 10.61 -32.62 -21.72
C GLU A 824 11.39 -31.31 -21.90
N ALA A 825 12.06 -30.85 -20.85
CA ALA A 825 13.00 -29.75 -20.92
C ALA A 825 14.41 -30.31 -21.22
N PHE A 826 15.00 -29.89 -22.33
CA PHE A 826 16.30 -30.39 -22.76
C PHE A 826 17.43 -29.77 -21.93
N ARG A 827 18.44 -30.60 -21.63
CA ARG A 827 19.71 -30.24 -20.98
C ARG A 827 20.90 -30.33 -21.95
N ASP A 828 20.65 -30.81 -23.16
CA ASP A 828 21.67 -31.03 -24.17
C ASP A 828 22.19 -29.71 -24.75
N MET A 829 23.39 -29.78 -25.33
CA MET A 829 24.01 -28.69 -26.07
C MET A 829 24.56 -29.25 -27.38
N PHE A 830 24.33 -28.52 -28.45
CA PHE A 830 24.85 -28.82 -29.78
C PHE A 830 25.57 -27.61 -30.32
N PHE A 831 26.48 -27.80 -31.27
CA PHE A 831 26.85 -26.73 -32.17
C PHE A 831 26.72 -27.17 -33.62
N PHE A 832 26.35 -26.22 -34.47
CA PHE A 832 26.41 -26.35 -35.91
C PHE A 832 27.71 -25.70 -36.39
N ASP A 833 28.60 -26.50 -36.98
CA ASP A 833 29.83 -26.02 -37.58
C ASP A 833 29.53 -25.46 -38.97
N LEU A 834 29.75 -24.16 -39.16
CA LEU A 834 29.43 -23.46 -40.40
C LEU A 834 30.38 -23.80 -41.55
N GLY A 835 31.60 -24.23 -41.25
CA GLY A 835 32.56 -24.68 -42.26
C GLY A 835 32.25 -26.09 -42.74
N ALA A 836 31.96 -27.00 -41.81
CA ALA A 836 31.63 -28.39 -42.10
C ALA A 836 30.16 -28.61 -42.50
N MET A 837 29.29 -27.61 -42.26
CA MET A 837 27.84 -27.69 -42.45
C MET A 837 27.20 -28.88 -41.72
N ALA A 838 27.65 -29.15 -40.49
CA ALA A 838 27.26 -30.33 -39.72
C ALA A 838 26.98 -30.01 -38.24
N TRP A 839 26.05 -30.76 -37.65
CA TRP A 839 25.78 -30.72 -36.22
C TRP A 839 26.72 -31.64 -35.44
N LEU A 840 27.20 -31.16 -34.30
CA LEU A 840 27.92 -31.94 -33.32
C LEU A 840 27.27 -31.74 -31.94
N GLN A 841 27.14 -32.83 -31.19
CA GLN A 841 26.71 -32.77 -29.80
C GLN A 841 27.91 -32.42 -28.92
N VAL A 842 27.76 -31.38 -28.09
CA VAL A 842 28.80 -31.00 -27.13
C VAL A 842 28.81 -32.01 -25.99
N GLN A 843 30.00 -32.49 -25.65
CA GLN A 843 30.26 -33.25 -24.44
C GLN A 843 31.06 -32.36 -23.48
N TRP A 844 30.76 -32.41 -22.19
CA TRP A 844 31.41 -31.61 -21.16
C TRP A 844 31.73 -32.47 -19.94
N THR A 845 32.66 -31.99 -19.11
CA THR A 845 33.21 -32.74 -17.95
C THR A 845 32.78 -32.17 -16.60
N THR A 846 32.13 -31.02 -16.58
CA THR A 846 31.75 -30.30 -15.34
C THR A 846 30.26 -30.33 -15.06
N ASP A 847 29.86 -29.89 -13.88
CA ASP A 847 28.44 -29.69 -13.56
C ASP A 847 27.83 -28.62 -14.47
N CYS A 848 26.56 -28.77 -14.83
CA CYS A 848 25.93 -27.95 -15.84
C CYS A 848 24.45 -27.64 -15.51
N PRO A 849 23.86 -26.60 -16.12
CA PRO A 849 22.50 -26.19 -15.82
C PRO A 849 21.50 -27.35 -16.01
N VAL A 850 20.46 -27.40 -15.18
CA VAL A 850 19.34 -28.33 -15.39
C VAL A 850 18.62 -28.03 -16.71
N GLY A 851 17.94 -29.05 -17.26
CA GLY A 851 17.19 -28.93 -18.50
C GLY A 851 16.12 -27.84 -18.42
N ARG A 852 16.09 -26.95 -19.42
CA ARG A 852 15.35 -25.68 -19.32
C ARG A 852 14.97 -25.06 -20.66
N PHE A 853 13.92 -24.26 -20.67
CA PHE A 853 13.49 -23.47 -21.82
C PHE A 853 13.03 -22.07 -21.40
N GLY A 854 12.96 -21.15 -22.37
CA GLY A 854 12.68 -19.74 -22.10
C GLY A 854 13.75 -19.06 -21.25
N HIS A 855 14.96 -19.61 -21.19
CA HIS A 855 16.10 -18.91 -20.61
C HIS A 855 16.60 -17.86 -21.60
N ALA A 856 17.34 -16.86 -21.13
CA ALA A 856 18.05 -15.96 -22.00
C ALA A 856 19.53 -16.35 -22.06
N ALA A 857 20.14 -16.17 -23.23
CA ALA A 857 21.57 -16.36 -23.43
C ALA A 857 22.15 -15.18 -24.21
N ALA A 858 23.37 -14.78 -23.84
CA ALA A 858 24.16 -13.77 -24.53
C ALA A 858 25.65 -14.03 -24.29
N SER A 859 26.50 -13.42 -25.10
CA SER A 859 27.95 -13.46 -24.98
C SER A 859 28.48 -12.04 -24.79
N VAL A 860 29.57 -11.87 -24.05
CA VAL A 860 30.33 -10.60 -23.95
C VAL A 860 31.72 -10.71 -24.59
N ASP A 861 32.08 -11.90 -25.04
CA ASP A 861 33.33 -12.23 -25.73
C ASP A 861 33.05 -13.36 -26.75
N ASP A 862 34.08 -13.82 -27.44
CA ASP A 862 33.95 -14.85 -28.50
C ASP A 862 34.05 -16.29 -27.97
N GLU A 863 34.21 -16.46 -26.65
CA GLU A 863 34.49 -17.75 -26.01
C GLU A 863 33.37 -18.20 -25.06
N LYS A 864 32.63 -17.27 -24.44
CA LYS A 864 31.76 -17.55 -23.29
C LYS A 864 30.31 -17.19 -23.48
N MET A 865 29.46 -18.22 -23.51
CA MET A 865 28.01 -18.06 -23.41
C MET A 865 27.57 -17.93 -21.96
N TYR A 866 26.82 -16.89 -21.63
CA TYR A 866 26.12 -16.75 -20.35
C TYR A 866 24.65 -17.13 -20.51
N VAL A 867 24.11 -17.92 -19.57
CA VAL A 867 22.72 -18.36 -19.54
C VAL A 867 22.07 -17.96 -18.22
N PHE A 868 20.94 -17.24 -18.29
CA PHE A 868 20.19 -16.81 -17.12
C PHE A 868 18.72 -17.25 -17.16
N GLY A 869 18.25 -17.77 -16.04
CA GLY A 869 16.85 -18.07 -15.79
C GLY A 869 16.28 -19.23 -16.62
N GLY A 870 15.01 -19.13 -17.00
CA GLY A 870 14.25 -20.16 -17.71
C GLY A 870 13.33 -20.98 -16.80
N TRP A 871 12.69 -22.00 -17.39
CA TRP A 871 11.75 -22.90 -16.72
C TRP A 871 12.13 -24.35 -17.00
N ASP A 872 12.10 -25.18 -15.96
CA ASP A 872 12.42 -26.62 -16.03
C ASP A 872 11.16 -27.48 -16.29
N GLY A 873 10.00 -26.84 -16.51
CA GLY A 873 8.69 -27.50 -16.57
C GLY A 873 7.96 -27.58 -15.22
N LYS A 874 8.59 -27.13 -14.12
CA LYS A 874 7.99 -27.04 -12.78
C LYS A 874 8.13 -25.65 -12.17
N LYS A 875 9.32 -25.06 -12.17
CA LYS A 875 9.62 -23.77 -11.51
C LYS A 875 10.47 -22.85 -12.37
N SER A 876 10.20 -21.54 -12.29
CA SER A 876 11.06 -20.52 -12.90
C SER A 876 12.39 -20.45 -12.15
N MET A 877 13.47 -20.14 -12.86
CA MET A 877 14.83 -20.11 -12.32
C MET A 877 15.44 -18.71 -12.38
N ASN A 878 16.42 -18.44 -11.51
CA ASN A 878 17.20 -17.21 -11.42
C ASN A 878 18.71 -17.45 -11.31
N ASP A 879 19.18 -18.64 -11.67
CA ASP A 879 20.60 -18.96 -11.68
C ASP A 879 21.27 -18.43 -12.96
N LEU A 880 22.54 -18.02 -12.82
CA LEU A 880 23.43 -17.67 -13.90
C LEU A 880 24.46 -18.78 -14.10
N TRP A 881 24.65 -19.19 -15.34
CA TRP A 881 25.67 -20.14 -15.75
C TRP A 881 26.52 -19.54 -16.87
N SER A 882 27.80 -19.89 -16.90
CA SER A 882 28.69 -19.60 -18.02
C SER A 882 29.21 -20.89 -18.63
N PHE A 883 29.25 -20.92 -19.96
CA PHE A 883 29.82 -22.00 -20.76
C PHE A 883 31.00 -21.46 -21.55
N ASP A 884 32.13 -22.14 -21.48
CA ASP A 884 33.35 -21.82 -22.21
C ASP A 884 33.46 -22.74 -23.44
N SER A 885 33.42 -22.17 -24.64
CA SER A 885 33.44 -22.89 -25.92
C SER A 885 34.81 -23.46 -26.29
N THR A 886 35.89 -22.97 -25.64
CA THR A 886 37.26 -23.45 -25.88
C THR A 886 37.55 -24.71 -25.06
N THR A 887 37.06 -24.73 -23.81
CA THR A 887 37.27 -25.85 -22.89
C THR A 887 36.08 -26.81 -22.82
N PHE A 888 34.94 -26.45 -23.43
CA PHE A 888 33.66 -27.15 -23.31
C PHE A 888 33.26 -27.40 -21.85
N THR A 889 33.40 -26.38 -21.00
CA THR A 889 33.07 -26.47 -19.57
C THR A 889 31.98 -25.50 -19.16
N TRP A 890 31.08 -26.00 -18.31
CA TRP A 890 30.09 -25.17 -17.61
C TRP A 890 30.62 -24.77 -16.23
N ARG A 891 30.31 -23.54 -15.82
CA ARG A 891 30.56 -23.03 -14.48
C ARG A 891 29.35 -22.27 -13.98
N ARG A 892 29.14 -22.30 -12.67
CA ARG A 892 28.18 -21.44 -11.98
C ARG A 892 28.95 -20.34 -11.25
N PRO A 893 29.04 -19.12 -11.80
CA PRO A 893 29.82 -18.05 -11.19
C PRO A 893 29.25 -17.67 -9.82
N LYS A 894 30.13 -17.43 -8.84
CA LYS A 894 29.75 -16.77 -7.59
C LYS A 894 29.58 -15.29 -7.90
N CYS A 895 28.35 -14.80 -7.81
CA CYS A 895 28.03 -13.42 -8.15
C CYS A 895 27.76 -12.60 -6.88
N SER A 896 28.15 -11.32 -6.89
CA SER A 896 27.74 -10.32 -5.89
C SER A 896 26.55 -9.50 -6.38
N GLY A 897 25.92 -8.74 -5.48
CA GLY A 897 24.70 -7.98 -5.80
C GLY A 897 23.44 -8.84 -5.82
N LYS A 898 22.27 -8.20 -6.02
CA LYS A 898 20.97 -8.89 -6.02
C LYS A 898 20.63 -9.34 -7.44
N PRO A 899 20.58 -10.65 -7.74
CA PRO A 899 20.22 -11.13 -9.07
C PRO A 899 18.74 -10.90 -9.37
N PRO A 900 18.33 -10.93 -10.65
CA PRO A 900 16.93 -10.87 -11.02
C PRO A 900 16.11 -11.99 -10.35
N THR A 901 14.82 -11.72 -10.13
CA THR A 901 13.87 -12.75 -9.64
C THR A 901 13.73 -13.89 -10.64
N PRO A 902 13.31 -15.10 -10.20
CA PRO A 902 13.16 -16.24 -11.10
C PRO A 902 12.22 -15.94 -12.26
N ARG A 903 12.67 -16.12 -13.50
CA ARG A 903 11.91 -15.69 -14.67
C ARG A 903 12.26 -16.48 -15.93
N GLN A 904 11.32 -16.53 -16.87
CA GLN A 904 11.46 -17.13 -18.19
C GLN A 904 10.96 -16.19 -19.28
N ASN A 905 11.31 -16.47 -20.54
CA ASN A 905 11.02 -15.70 -21.74
C ASN A 905 11.42 -14.22 -21.63
N LEU A 906 12.55 -13.96 -20.96
CA LEU A 906 13.21 -12.66 -20.87
C LEU A 906 14.16 -12.43 -22.06
N SER A 907 14.66 -11.20 -22.20
CA SER A 907 15.70 -10.84 -23.16
C SER A 907 16.99 -10.51 -22.43
N MET A 908 18.13 -10.89 -23.02
CA MET A 908 19.47 -10.53 -22.56
C MET A 908 20.28 -10.09 -23.77
N VAL A 909 21.02 -9.00 -23.64
CA VAL A 909 21.85 -8.42 -24.72
C VAL A 909 23.19 -7.98 -24.17
N ASP A 910 24.22 -8.03 -25.01
CA ASP A 910 25.54 -7.48 -24.71
C ASP A 910 25.51 -5.94 -24.73
N LEU A 911 26.20 -5.33 -23.77
CA LEU A 911 26.47 -3.89 -23.68
C LEU A 911 27.94 -3.55 -23.99
N SER A 912 28.78 -4.53 -24.27
CA SER A 912 30.18 -4.27 -24.59
C SER A 912 30.27 -3.52 -25.93
N SER A 913 30.83 -2.31 -25.89
CA SER A 913 30.98 -1.47 -27.06
C SER A 913 32.07 -2.04 -27.98
N ASN A 914 31.88 -1.92 -29.30
CA ASN A 914 32.92 -2.18 -30.29
C ASN A 914 34.02 -1.10 -30.28
N GLY A 915 34.67 -0.86 -29.13
CA GLY A 915 35.95 -0.12 -29.07
C GLY A 915 36.13 0.96 -27.99
N GLU A 916 35.18 1.20 -27.07
CA GLU A 916 35.38 2.18 -25.99
C GLU A 916 35.23 1.54 -24.60
N GLY A 917 36.36 1.07 -24.05
CA GLY A 917 36.79 1.07 -22.64
C GLY A 917 35.88 0.63 -21.48
N GLY A 918 34.61 0.29 -21.71
CA GLY A 918 33.66 -0.12 -20.68
C GLY A 918 33.87 -1.57 -20.24
N PRO A 919 33.50 -1.93 -18.99
CA PRO A 919 33.56 -3.32 -18.54
C PRO A 919 32.55 -4.20 -19.31
N PRO A 920 32.91 -5.43 -19.68
CA PRO A 920 32.01 -6.35 -20.39
C PRO A 920 30.75 -6.59 -19.57
N SER A 921 29.59 -6.21 -20.09
CA SER A 921 28.35 -6.15 -19.33
C SER A 921 27.16 -6.67 -20.13
N LEU A 922 26.23 -7.34 -19.45
CA LEU A 922 24.99 -7.86 -20.05
C LEU A 922 23.78 -7.11 -19.49
N LEU A 923 22.86 -6.69 -20.35
CA LEU A 923 21.59 -6.09 -19.96
C LEU A 923 20.45 -7.09 -20.08
N LEU A 924 19.68 -7.25 -19.00
CA LEU A 924 18.55 -8.16 -18.93
C LEU A 924 17.25 -7.36 -18.74
N HIS A 925 16.21 -7.72 -19.49
CA HIS A 925 14.89 -7.11 -19.36
C HIS A 925 13.74 -8.10 -19.61
N GLY A 926 12.64 -7.89 -18.90
CA GLY A 926 11.37 -8.57 -19.14
C GLY A 926 11.30 -10.00 -18.63
N GLY A 927 10.42 -10.77 -19.25
CA GLY A 927 10.10 -12.16 -18.87
C GLY A 927 9.08 -12.25 -17.74
N TYR A 928 8.64 -13.45 -17.42
CA TYR A 928 7.62 -13.69 -16.38
C TYR A 928 8.00 -14.79 -15.41
N THR A 929 7.41 -14.74 -14.23
CA THR A 929 7.60 -15.70 -13.14
C THR A 929 6.31 -16.48 -12.95
N VAL A 930 6.42 -17.82 -12.93
CA VAL A 930 5.31 -18.71 -12.57
C VAL A 930 5.47 -19.11 -11.12
N MET A 931 4.46 -18.77 -10.31
CA MET A 931 4.36 -19.18 -8.91
C MET A 931 3.25 -20.21 -8.77
N PRO A 932 3.37 -21.17 -7.82
CA PRO A 932 2.25 -22.05 -7.46
C PRO A 932 1.03 -21.22 -7.03
N ASP A 933 -0.15 -21.58 -7.55
CA ASP A 933 -1.46 -21.06 -7.11
C ASP A 933 -1.71 -19.55 -7.31
N THR A 934 -0.88 -18.83 -8.07
CA THR A 934 -1.11 -17.41 -8.42
C THR A 934 -0.92 -17.11 -9.91
N LEU A 935 -1.45 -15.97 -10.37
CA LEU A 935 -1.25 -15.51 -11.75
C LEU A 935 0.24 -15.24 -12.05
N PRO A 936 0.69 -15.43 -13.31
CA PRO A 936 2.05 -15.10 -13.73
C PRO A 936 2.41 -13.63 -13.48
N VAL A 937 3.60 -13.38 -12.93
CA VAL A 937 4.12 -12.03 -12.69
C VAL A 937 5.01 -11.63 -13.86
N TYR A 938 4.63 -10.60 -14.62
CA TYR A 938 5.42 -10.06 -15.73
C TYR A 938 6.41 -9.03 -15.19
N ASN A 939 7.69 -9.24 -15.45
CA ASN A 939 8.76 -8.42 -14.92
C ASN A 939 9.03 -7.24 -15.88
N LYS A 940 9.27 -6.05 -15.33
CA LYS A 940 9.54 -4.81 -16.09
C LYS A 940 10.87 -4.16 -15.71
N ASP A 941 11.60 -4.77 -14.78
CA ASP A 941 12.89 -4.31 -14.31
C ASP A 941 13.98 -4.54 -15.36
N VAL A 942 15.04 -3.73 -15.26
CA VAL A 942 16.28 -3.87 -16.02
C VAL A 942 17.37 -4.23 -15.02
N TYR A 943 18.20 -5.21 -15.37
CA TYR A 943 19.43 -5.52 -14.64
C TYR A 943 20.62 -5.40 -15.57
N VAL A 944 21.74 -4.98 -15.01
CA VAL A 944 23.04 -5.04 -15.66
C VAL A 944 23.92 -6.00 -14.89
N PHE A 945 24.47 -6.99 -15.58
CA PHE A 945 25.46 -7.91 -15.05
C PHE A 945 26.84 -7.55 -15.59
N ASP A 946 27.74 -7.16 -14.71
CA ASP A 946 29.14 -6.92 -15.05
C ASP A 946 29.88 -8.26 -15.01
N ALA A 947 30.31 -8.73 -16.19
CA ALA A 947 30.99 -10.01 -16.36
C ALA A 947 32.46 -9.97 -15.88
N SER A 948 33.04 -8.79 -15.69
CA SER A 948 34.40 -8.65 -15.16
C SER A 948 34.44 -8.81 -13.63
N THR A 949 33.48 -8.19 -12.94
CA THR A 949 33.36 -8.25 -11.47
C THR A 949 32.42 -9.34 -10.98
N MET A 950 31.69 -10.00 -11.89
CA MET A 950 30.63 -10.96 -11.58
C MET A 950 29.55 -10.35 -10.68
N ALA A 951 29.17 -9.10 -10.93
CA ALA A 951 28.28 -8.33 -10.07
C ALA A 951 26.96 -7.97 -10.77
N TRP A 952 25.85 -8.17 -10.06
CA TRP A 952 24.53 -7.69 -10.46
C TRP A 952 24.31 -6.27 -9.96
N SER A 953 23.83 -5.41 -10.86
CA SER A 953 23.34 -4.08 -10.53
C SER A 953 21.94 -3.86 -11.09
N ARG A 954 21.17 -3.04 -10.38
CA ARG A 954 19.84 -2.62 -10.83
C ARG A 954 19.87 -1.12 -11.07
N PRO A 955 20.06 -0.66 -12.32
CA PRO A 955 20.18 0.76 -12.61
C PRO A 955 18.90 1.52 -12.25
N ARG A 956 19.07 2.77 -11.84
CA ARG A 956 17.95 3.71 -11.70
C ARG A 956 17.50 4.09 -13.10
N LEU A 957 16.30 3.67 -13.45
CA LEU A 957 15.70 3.98 -14.73
C LEU A 957 14.97 5.33 -14.66
N VAL A 958 14.83 5.99 -15.81
CA VAL A 958 14.02 7.19 -16.01
C VAL A 958 13.30 7.10 -17.38
N GLY A 959 12.36 8.00 -17.68
CA GLY A 959 11.66 8.02 -18.98
C GLY A 959 10.41 7.14 -19.09
N GLU A 960 9.97 6.85 -20.32
CA GLU A 960 8.71 6.15 -20.65
C GLU A 960 8.85 4.61 -20.62
N TYR A 961 8.75 4.03 -19.43
CA TYR A 961 8.91 2.59 -19.21
C TYR A 961 8.00 1.69 -20.08
N PRO A 962 8.54 0.57 -20.63
CA PRO A 962 7.70 -0.49 -21.18
C PRO A 962 6.86 -1.18 -20.11
N LEU A 963 5.73 -1.77 -20.55
CA LEU A 963 4.99 -2.73 -19.73
C LEU A 963 5.85 -3.98 -19.49
N GLY A 964 5.59 -4.69 -18.39
CA GLY A 964 6.17 -6.01 -18.20
C GLY A 964 5.65 -6.97 -19.26
N THR A 965 6.53 -7.48 -20.11
CA THR A 965 6.20 -8.40 -21.21
C THR A 965 7.09 -9.64 -21.15
N PHE A 966 6.67 -10.70 -21.85
CA PHE A 966 7.56 -11.80 -22.19
C PHE A 966 7.58 -12.06 -23.70
N GLY A 967 8.65 -12.73 -24.15
CA GLY A 967 8.83 -13.09 -25.55
C GLY A 967 9.07 -11.89 -26.46
N GLN A 968 9.51 -10.76 -25.89
CA GLN A 968 10.09 -9.64 -26.60
C GLN A 968 11.51 -9.97 -27.08
N SER A 969 11.97 -9.25 -28.10
CA SER A 969 13.35 -9.30 -28.56
C SER A 969 14.04 -7.97 -28.27
N MET A 970 15.34 -8.00 -28.02
CA MET A 970 16.12 -6.82 -27.66
C MET A 970 17.49 -6.87 -28.33
N ASN A 971 17.89 -5.78 -28.98
CA ASN A 971 19.17 -5.65 -29.68
C ASN A 971 19.83 -4.31 -29.32
N LEU A 972 21.15 -4.31 -29.17
CA LEU A 972 21.93 -3.08 -29.01
C LEU A 972 22.22 -2.50 -30.40
N ALA A 973 21.68 -1.32 -30.71
CA ALA A 973 21.89 -0.63 -31.97
C ALA A 973 22.71 0.65 -31.74
N GLY A 974 23.83 0.78 -32.45
CA GLY A 974 24.59 2.02 -32.54
C GLY A 974 24.01 2.92 -33.63
N ALA A 975 23.32 4.00 -33.27
CA ALA A 975 22.63 4.88 -34.23
C ALA A 975 23.59 5.82 -34.99
N GLY A 976 24.74 5.34 -35.45
CA GLY A 976 25.73 6.09 -36.24
C GLY A 976 26.24 7.40 -35.60
N SER A 977 26.00 7.62 -34.30
CA SER A 977 26.11 8.93 -33.63
C SER A 977 26.83 8.89 -32.27
N GLY A 978 27.40 7.75 -31.89
CA GLY A 978 28.13 7.58 -30.61
C GLY A 978 27.25 7.39 -29.37
N ALA A 979 25.94 7.13 -29.53
CA ALA A 979 25.05 6.74 -28.44
C ALA A 979 24.57 5.29 -28.64
N GLU A 980 24.73 4.47 -27.61
CA GLU A 980 24.31 3.07 -27.59
C GLU A 980 22.85 2.95 -27.15
N LEU A 981 22.02 2.31 -27.97
CA LEU A 981 20.58 2.22 -27.73
C LEU A 981 20.14 0.75 -27.71
N ALA A 982 19.55 0.30 -26.60
CA ALA A 982 18.92 -1.01 -26.55
C ALA A 982 17.49 -0.90 -27.10
N VAL A 983 17.28 -1.43 -28.32
CA VAL A 983 15.99 -1.44 -29.02
C VAL A 983 15.22 -2.70 -28.62
N MET A 984 14.05 -2.52 -28.02
CA MET A 984 13.14 -3.59 -27.63
C MET A 984 11.92 -3.62 -28.56
N LEU A 985 11.61 -4.81 -29.10
CA LEU A 985 10.50 -5.05 -30.01
C LEU A 985 9.55 -6.13 -29.48
N GLY A 986 8.25 -5.84 -29.52
CA GLY A 986 7.14 -6.73 -29.19
C GLY A 986 7.10 -7.23 -27.75
N GLY A 987 6.55 -8.43 -27.58
CA GLY A 987 6.28 -9.05 -26.28
C GLY A 987 4.79 -9.03 -25.90
N TRP A 988 4.41 -9.86 -24.93
CA TRP A 988 3.02 -10.00 -24.47
C TRP A 988 2.90 -9.79 -22.96
N SER A 989 1.89 -9.03 -22.52
CA SER A 989 1.71 -8.59 -21.12
C SER A 989 0.42 -9.10 -20.46
N GLY A 990 -0.30 -10.06 -21.05
CA GLY A 990 -1.54 -10.61 -20.47
C GLY A 990 -2.77 -9.71 -20.50
N THR A 991 -2.61 -8.41 -20.75
CA THR A 991 -3.66 -7.37 -20.66
C THR A 991 -4.13 -6.82 -22.01
N GLU A 992 -3.41 -7.09 -23.08
CA GLU A 992 -3.89 -6.79 -24.44
C GLU A 992 -5.03 -7.78 -24.74
N ARG A 993 -6.23 -7.28 -25.06
CA ARG A 993 -7.43 -8.09 -25.37
C ARG A 993 -7.27 -8.86 -26.67
N THR A 994 -6.40 -9.85 -26.66
CA THR A 994 -6.53 -11.12 -27.39
C THR A 994 -5.54 -12.08 -26.73
N PRO A 995 -6.04 -13.11 -26.03
CA PRO A 995 -6.04 -14.40 -26.70
C PRO A 995 -7.25 -15.29 -26.40
N LEU A 996 -7.61 -16.03 -27.45
CA LEU A 996 -8.47 -17.19 -27.44
C LEU A 996 -7.96 -18.30 -26.51
N PHE A 997 -8.93 -18.95 -25.87
CA PHE A 997 -8.98 -20.30 -25.29
C PHE A 997 -8.58 -20.53 -23.83
N MET A 998 -9.61 -20.80 -23.01
CA MET A 998 -9.75 -22.06 -22.26
C MET A 998 -11.22 -22.29 -21.83
N GLY A 999 -11.89 -23.27 -22.46
CA GLY A 999 -12.73 -24.23 -21.73
C GLY A 999 -14.16 -23.92 -21.27
N ASP A 1000 -14.80 -22.77 -21.54
CA ASP A 1000 -16.15 -22.54 -21.00
C ASP A 1000 -17.30 -22.99 -21.93
N LYS A 1001 -17.99 -24.04 -21.53
CA LYS A 1001 -19.16 -24.64 -22.21
C LYS A 1001 -20.30 -23.63 -22.37
N GLN A 1002 -20.37 -22.63 -21.48
CA GLN A 1002 -21.38 -21.57 -21.48
C GLN A 1002 -21.22 -20.57 -22.64
N VAL A 1003 -19.99 -20.33 -23.11
CA VAL A 1003 -19.73 -19.36 -24.19
C VAL A 1003 -20.13 -19.92 -25.56
N ARG A 1004 -19.99 -21.24 -25.78
CA ARG A 1004 -20.52 -21.90 -27.01
C ARG A 1004 -22.04 -21.89 -27.07
N GLU A 1005 -22.70 -21.86 -25.91
CA GLU A 1005 -24.16 -21.81 -25.80
C GLU A 1005 -24.68 -20.40 -26.08
N LEU A 1006 -23.98 -19.37 -25.58
CA LEU A 1006 -24.24 -17.97 -25.89
C LEU A 1006 -24.02 -17.63 -27.37
N VAL A 1007 -22.94 -18.10 -27.99
CA VAL A 1007 -22.70 -17.87 -29.43
C VAL A 1007 -23.72 -18.61 -30.30
N ARG A 1008 -24.22 -19.78 -29.88
CA ARG A 1008 -25.33 -20.47 -30.55
C ARG A 1008 -26.67 -19.76 -30.37
N LEU A 1009 -26.88 -19.09 -29.24
CA LEU A 1009 -28.06 -18.27 -28.98
C LEU A 1009 -28.01 -16.98 -29.82
N GLU A 1010 -26.85 -16.33 -29.95
CA GLU A 1010 -26.63 -15.17 -30.83
C GLU A 1010 -26.79 -15.51 -32.31
N ASP A 1011 -26.24 -16.65 -32.78
CA ASP A 1011 -26.45 -17.12 -34.17
C ASP A 1011 -27.92 -17.47 -34.45
N ARG A 1012 -28.67 -17.87 -33.43
CA ARG A 1012 -30.12 -18.15 -33.50
C ARG A 1012 -30.93 -16.85 -33.54
N GLU A 1013 -30.52 -15.81 -32.81
CA GLU A 1013 -31.12 -14.48 -32.86
C GLU A 1013 -30.82 -13.75 -34.18
N GLN A 1014 -29.62 -13.91 -34.74
CA GLN A 1014 -29.24 -13.35 -36.06
C GLN A 1014 -30.06 -13.94 -37.22
N ARG A 1015 -30.48 -15.22 -37.13
CA ARG A 1015 -31.37 -15.83 -38.13
C ARG A 1015 -32.80 -15.31 -38.08
N LEU A 1016 -33.19 -14.63 -37.00
CA LEU A 1016 -34.56 -14.11 -36.78
C LEU A 1016 -34.70 -12.62 -37.15
N ALA A 1017 -33.61 -11.90 -37.40
CA ALA A 1017 -33.63 -10.48 -37.73
C ALA A 1017 -33.55 -10.23 -39.24
N SER A 1018 -34.68 -10.35 -39.94
CA SER A 1018 -34.83 -9.85 -41.32
C SER A 1018 -35.41 -8.43 -41.31
N GLY A 1019 -34.62 -7.40 -41.65
CA GLY A 1019 -35.16 -6.05 -41.78
C GLY A 1019 -34.16 -4.93 -42.08
N SER A 1020 -34.10 -4.52 -43.35
CA SER A 1020 -33.91 -3.15 -43.87
C SER A 1020 -32.67 -2.27 -43.58
N ASN A 1021 -31.60 -2.67 -42.88
CA ASN A 1021 -30.47 -1.73 -42.65
C ASN A 1021 -29.04 -2.17 -43.05
N GLN A 1022 -28.90 -3.04 -44.05
CA GLN A 1022 -27.60 -3.61 -44.45
C GLN A 1022 -26.58 -2.61 -45.03
N ARG A 1023 -26.99 -1.47 -45.60
CA ARG A 1023 -26.05 -0.51 -46.23
C ARG A 1023 -25.38 0.41 -45.21
N GLU A 1024 -26.14 0.92 -44.26
CA GLU A 1024 -25.64 1.83 -43.23
C GLU A 1024 -24.75 1.09 -42.22
N GLU A 1025 -25.09 -0.16 -41.94
CA GLU A 1025 -24.28 -1.01 -41.07
C GLU A 1025 -22.97 -1.46 -41.74
N LYS A 1026 -22.96 -1.72 -43.05
CA LYS A 1026 -21.71 -1.96 -43.80
C LYS A 1026 -20.80 -0.73 -43.85
N ARG A 1027 -21.38 0.48 -43.89
CA ARG A 1027 -20.63 1.74 -43.85
C ARG A 1027 -20.05 2.00 -42.46
N ARG A 1028 -20.83 1.86 -41.38
CA ARG A 1028 -20.32 1.90 -39.99
C ARG A 1028 -19.22 0.87 -39.76
N LYS A 1029 -19.36 -0.36 -40.26
CA LYS A 1029 -18.30 -1.39 -40.15
C LYS A 1029 -17.01 -1.01 -40.88
N ARG A 1030 -17.08 -0.33 -42.04
CA ARG A 1030 -15.89 0.16 -42.77
C ARG A 1030 -15.24 1.38 -42.10
N GLU A 1031 -16.04 2.30 -41.58
CA GLU A 1031 -15.54 3.46 -40.82
C GLU A 1031 -14.93 3.02 -39.49
N HIS A 1032 -15.55 2.08 -38.78
CA HIS A 1032 -15.02 1.53 -37.53
C HIS A 1032 -13.74 0.71 -37.75
N LYS A 1033 -13.62 -0.01 -38.88
CA LYS A 1033 -12.37 -0.68 -39.27
C LYS A 1033 -11.26 0.33 -39.58
N LYS A 1034 -11.57 1.41 -40.33
CA LYS A 1034 -10.60 2.48 -40.62
C LYS A 1034 -10.20 3.29 -39.38
N GLN A 1035 -11.13 3.52 -38.46
CA GLN A 1035 -10.88 4.16 -37.17
C GLN A 1035 -10.01 3.26 -36.29
N HIS A 1036 -10.33 1.97 -36.18
CA HIS A 1036 -9.53 0.98 -35.46
C HIS A 1036 -8.11 0.83 -36.06
N GLU A 1037 -7.96 0.87 -37.38
CA GLU A 1037 -6.65 0.88 -38.07
C GLU A 1037 -5.89 2.20 -37.89
N ARG A 1038 -6.58 3.33 -37.66
CA ARG A 1038 -5.96 4.62 -37.29
C ARG A 1038 -5.55 4.64 -35.82
N ASP A 1039 -6.36 4.10 -34.93
CA ASP A 1039 -6.10 3.97 -33.50
C ASP A 1039 -4.90 3.03 -33.25
N LEU A 1040 -4.75 1.97 -34.06
CA LEU A 1040 -3.57 1.10 -34.08
C LEU A 1040 -2.27 1.81 -34.54
N ARG A 1041 -2.39 2.87 -35.37
CA ARG A 1041 -1.24 3.68 -35.83
C ARG A 1041 -0.86 4.81 -34.87
N GLY A 1042 -1.72 5.17 -33.92
CA GLY A 1042 -1.56 6.36 -33.07
C GLY A 1042 -0.71 6.18 -31.80
N ALA A 1043 -0.58 4.95 -31.27
CA ALA A 1043 0.24 4.70 -30.10
C ALA A 1043 0.53 3.20 -29.94
N SER A 1044 1.51 2.67 -30.67
CA SER A 1044 1.92 1.28 -30.45
C SER A 1044 2.96 1.18 -29.32
N SER A 1045 2.68 0.34 -28.31
CA SER A 1045 3.62 -0.13 -27.29
C SER A 1045 4.73 -1.03 -27.85
N TYR A 1046 4.63 -1.38 -29.14
CA TYR A 1046 5.42 -2.42 -29.78
C TYR A 1046 6.93 -2.16 -29.82
N ALA A 1047 7.37 -0.91 -29.92
CA ALA A 1047 8.80 -0.57 -29.92
C ALA A 1047 9.14 0.39 -28.77
N ARG A 1048 10.25 0.12 -28.10
CA ARG A 1048 10.85 0.96 -27.07
C ARG A 1048 12.35 0.98 -27.23
N VAL A 1049 12.97 2.09 -26.86
CA VAL A 1049 14.42 2.22 -26.85
C VAL A 1049 14.88 2.64 -25.48
N LEU A 1050 15.91 1.99 -24.96
CA LEU A 1050 16.61 2.38 -23.75
C LEU A 1050 17.93 3.04 -24.14
N ASP A 1051 18.12 4.30 -23.76
CA ASP A 1051 19.44 4.93 -23.74
C ASP A 1051 20.25 4.26 -22.62
N VAL A 1052 21.23 3.45 -22.99
CA VAL A 1052 21.96 2.62 -22.01
C VAL A 1052 22.94 3.42 -21.16
N GLN A 1053 23.34 4.62 -21.62
CA GLN A 1053 24.22 5.52 -20.85
C GLN A 1053 23.44 6.25 -19.76
N LYS A 1054 22.23 6.72 -20.09
CA LYS A 1054 21.36 7.46 -19.15
C LYS A 1054 20.40 6.57 -18.39
N MET A 1055 20.26 5.32 -18.82
CA MET A 1055 19.24 4.40 -18.33
C MET A 1055 17.83 5.00 -18.49
N GLU A 1056 17.60 5.65 -19.63
CA GLU A 1056 16.37 6.39 -19.95
C GLU A 1056 15.56 5.68 -21.05
N TRP A 1057 14.31 5.32 -20.75
CA TRP A 1057 13.40 4.74 -21.74
C TRP A 1057 12.74 5.82 -22.60
N HIS A 1058 12.74 5.59 -23.90
CA HIS A 1058 12.14 6.45 -24.91
C HIS A 1058 11.11 5.66 -25.74
N ARG A 1059 10.03 6.35 -26.08
CA ARG A 1059 9.11 5.90 -27.12
C ARG A 1059 9.73 6.20 -28.48
N VAL A 1060 9.55 5.26 -29.40
CA VAL A 1060 10.05 5.40 -30.77
C VAL A 1060 8.87 5.63 -31.71
N ALA A 1061 8.98 6.67 -32.54
CA ALA A 1061 8.04 6.85 -33.63
C ALA A 1061 8.33 5.80 -34.70
N ALA A 1062 7.31 5.05 -35.11
CA ALA A 1062 7.43 4.02 -36.12
C ALA A 1062 6.55 4.35 -37.33
N HIS A 1063 7.13 4.30 -38.52
CA HIS A 1063 6.48 4.62 -39.79
C HIS A 1063 6.62 3.44 -40.76
N GLY A 1064 5.85 3.45 -41.85
CA GLY A 1064 5.93 2.40 -42.88
C GLY A 1064 4.84 1.32 -42.74
N VAL A 1065 5.18 0.09 -43.10
CA VAL A 1065 4.23 -1.03 -43.16
C VAL A 1065 3.75 -1.39 -41.76
N ALA A 1066 2.44 -1.64 -41.59
CA ALA A 1066 1.90 -2.07 -40.31
C ALA A 1066 2.41 -3.48 -39.94
N VAL A 1067 3.02 -3.59 -38.77
CA VAL A 1067 3.54 -4.86 -38.23
C VAL A 1067 2.58 -5.36 -37.14
N ALA A 1068 2.21 -6.63 -37.21
CA ALA A 1068 1.38 -7.25 -36.17
C ALA A 1068 2.14 -7.30 -34.83
N ASN A 1069 1.44 -7.02 -33.73
CA ASN A 1069 1.93 -7.28 -32.39
C ASN A 1069 2.27 -8.76 -32.27
N ARG A 1070 3.48 -9.06 -31.79
CA ARG A 1070 3.99 -10.43 -31.74
C ARG A 1070 4.88 -10.68 -30.53
N TYR A 1071 4.84 -11.92 -30.04
CA TYR A 1071 5.70 -12.43 -28.98
C TYR A 1071 6.34 -13.77 -29.39
N GLY A 1072 7.47 -14.13 -28.78
CA GLY A 1072 8.24 -15.32 -29.14
C GLY A 1072 8.82 -15.26 -30.57
N HIS A 1073 9.08 -14.07 -31.07
CA HIS A 1073 9.78 -13.80 -32.34
C HIS A 1073 11.27 -13.58 -32.06
N THR A 1074 12.08 -13.54 -33.11
CA THR A 1074 13.48 -13.10 -33.03
C THR A 1074 13.66 -11.80 -33.79
N SER A 1075 14.52 -10.92 -33.29
CA SER A 1075 15.06 -9.82 -34.08
C SER A 1075 16.59 -9.87 -34.08
N THR A 1076 17.19 -9.60 -35.23
CA THR A 1076 18.64 -9.66 -35.43
C THR A 1076 19.12 -8.38 -36.10
N LEU A 1077 20.13 -7.74 -35.53
CA LEU A 1077 20.75 -6.54 -36.09
C LEU A 1077 21.69 -6.91 -37.25
N VAL A 1078 21.52 -6.25 -38.39
CA VAL A 1078 22.38 -6.34 -39.58
C VAL A 1078 22.65 -4.92 -40.08
N GLY A 1079 23.86 -4.42 -39.84
CA GLY A 1079 24.18 -3.03 -40.15
C GLY A 1079 23.20 -2.06 -39.45
N PRO A 1080 22.54 -1.14 -40.17
CA PRO A 1080 21.54 -0.25 -39.59
C PRO A 1080 20.12 -0.86 -39.51
N HIS A 1081 19.93 -2.12 -39.90
CA HIS A 1081 18.62 -2.76 -40.03
C HIS A 1081 18.39 -3.80 -38.93
N LEU A 1082 17.16 -3.85 -38.40
CA LEU A 1082 16.69 -4.91 -37.51
C LEU A 1082 15.76 -5.84 -38.28
N PHE A 1083 16.20 -7.06 -38.54
CA PHE A 1083 15.40 -8.08 -39.20
C PHE A 1083 14.54 -8.82 -38.18
N LEU A 1084 13.23 -8.80 -38.37
CA LEU A 1084 12.25 -9.39 -37.46
C LEU A 1084 11.58 -10.61 -38.10
N PHE A 1085 11.71 -11.80 -37.50
CA PHE A 1085 11.12 -13.03 -38.05
C PHE A 1085 10.17 -13.75 -37.08
N GLY A 1086 9.08 -14.27 -37.63
CA GLY A 1086 8.18 -15.21 -36.97
C GLY A 1086 7.45 -14.65 -35.74
N GLY A 1087 7.16 -15.51 -34.77
CA GLY A 1087 6.44 -15.19 -33.53
C GLY A 1087 4.93 -15.50 -33.58
N TRP A 1088 4.24 -15.10 -32.52
CA TRP A 1088 2.83 -15.34 -32.30
C TRP A 1088 2.03 -14.04 -32.25
N ASP A 1089 0.96 -13.96 -33.02
CA ASP A 1089 -0.13 -12.98 -32.89
C ASP A 1089 -1.35 -13.71 -32.30
N GLY A 1090 -1.57 -13.55 -30.99
CA GLY A 1090 -2.49 -14.39 -30.23
C GLY A 1090 -2.11 -15.88 -30.35
N ASN A 1091 -2.97 -16.66 -31.01
CA ASN A 1091 -2.76 -18.11 -31.26
C ASN A 1091 -2.29 -18.41 -32.69
N ARG A 1092 -2.02 -17.38 -33.49
CA ARG A 1092 -1.57 -17.53 -34.88
C ARG A 1092 -0.05 -17.37 -34.95
N ALA A 1093 0.64 -18.42 -35.36
CA ALA A 1093 2.06 -18.31 -35.69
C ALA A 1093 2.26 -17.53 -37.00
N LEU A 1094 3.35 -16.75 -37.07
CA LEU A 1094 3.74 -15.94 -38.22
C LEU A 1094 5.00 -16.52 -38.88
N ASN A 1095 5.16 -16.29 -40.18
CA ASN A 1095 6.38 -16.58 -40.96
C ASN A 1095 6.90 -15.36 -41.74
N GLN A 1096 6.38 -14.17 -41.44
CA GLN A 1096 6.77 -12.95 -42.12
C GLN A 1096 8.13 -12.46 -41.60
N LEU A 1097 9.04 -12.14 -42.52
CA LEU A 1097 10.21 -11.31 -42.27
C LEU A 1097 9.84 -9.85 -42.51
N VAL A 1098 10.17 -8.98 -41.55
CA VAL A 1098 9.98 -7.53 -41.62
C VAL A 1098 11.31 -6.84 -41.42
#